data_AF-A0A940BWA0-F1
#
_entry.id   AF-A0A940BWA0-F1
#
_cell.length_a   1.000
_cell.length_b   1.000
_cell.length_c   1.000
_cell.angle_alpha   90.00
_cell.angle_beta   90.00
_cell.angle_gamma   90.00
#
_symmetry.space_group_name_H-M   'P 1'
#
loop_
_entity.id
_entity.type
_entity.pdbx_description
1 polymer ?
#
loop_
_entity_poly.entity_id
_entity_poly.type
_entity_poly.pdbx_seq_one_letter_code
_entity_poly.pdbx_strand_id
1 'polypeptide(L)'
;MKGTVLLTVVSVMALMIVFMTTTLVLANAANKRAHRSYSASQAEYTARAAIENFTEAMSRDPAITAAVQQMPDETTAEVRIIDPDGATLGHVGFYDDSGNWHSDQIKIEKVDDKYVRADTGSGEEWKKVDFVKISATARVGKEEKSVVAYINKKGSSSNPSSTKVKGLNTAGDAKFPNGEVITGGLGIGLKEFKTDGYTMTNNITIDTTLTFINGALTAKTSTFNVNVNTKQSETVIMGDLNIYNDHLVNIKYVPPSGTTFTQKNTPYLFVLGQLGIAKDEHGNYLGDKINILADGDNVAPYNLFVGSMELVKNNCHFDCDIYMTDPAKSSKLFTTNGSLLHEWSSTLVDGSTQFKSSGGNMYCAGNLEIGGFIVNGDLMVDKDLTINLDDAHNVTVNGDIVCGGTVTIQGDGTLTIGAGHKVYANTITGGSLGDAQKDTFDNYKSAKHVSSAYPENMTLDKILGTIQPSGEVNPVADASTKIIKTLDEVRTELGYNKLADEFQGYAGSVSDFGPDALTQTATVINNASGTISDSCTITGFAGDVTIDTGAAGTTKLIVLKGTQNGDYTQYIWNAATMSNDIITVHSDKFLNLNHNIRVIGQGSVKFFIDGVLNMNNAQIYYDDDCGYGNIYQTGSFDYQAKIPVDFYGAAMTGNTVNSHILMTNNCLLMGSFKMPWTDICQSVKGPKDFTYTSDTGVSYTGKPVIIGNALFHDILNTQNDFQMYYTEAGGTMNPGGFNTELGYYDIAYFSGS
;
A
#
# COMPACT_ATOMS: atom_id res chain seq x y z
N MET A 1 65.25 -71.77 20.16
CA MET A 1 63.99 -71.02 19.93
C MET A 1 63.55 -70.24 21.17
N LYS A 2 64.33 -69.24 21.65
CA LYS A 2 63.92 -68.34 22.77
C LYS A 2 64.10 -66.84 22.48
N GLY A 3 64.75 -66.46 21.38
CA GLY A 3 64.96 -65.05 20.99
C GLY A 3 63.87 -64.45 20.11
N THR A 4 63.10 -65.27 19.40
CA THR A 4 62.08 -64.79 18.43
C THR A 4 60.86 -64.18 19.11
N VAL A 5 60.41 -64.76 20.24
CA VAL A 5 59.25 -64.27 20.99
C VAL A 5 59.53 -62.90 21.61
N LEU A 6 60.72 -62.70 22.18
CA LEU A 6 61.11 -61.42 22.77
C LEU A 6 61.16 -60.30 21.71
N LEU A 7 61.66 -60.60 20.51
CA LEU A 7 61.72 -59.63 19.41
C LEU A 7 60.32 -59.21 18.98
N THR A 8 59.39 -60.16 18.79
CA THR A 8 57.99 -59.84 18.45
C THR A 8 57.30 -59.02 19.53
N VAL A 9 57.52 -59.30 20.82
CA VAL A 9 56.90 -58.54 21.91
C VAL A 9 57.45 -57.12 21.95
N VAL A 10 58.76 -56.93 21.80
CA VAL A 10 59.38 -55.60 21.76
C VAL A 10 58.91 -54.81 20.54
N SER A 11 58.81 -55.44 19.37
CA SER A 11 58.29 -54.80 18.16
C SER A 11 56.83 -54.38 18.32
N VAL A 12 55.98 -55.23 18.92
CA VAL A 12 54.56 -54.90 19.16
C VAL A 12 54.43 -53.77 20.19
N MET A 13 55.23 -53.79 21.27
CA MET A 13 55.24 -52.70 22.26
C MET A 13 55.74 -51.37 21.66
N ALA A 14 56.79 -51.40 20.84
CA ALA A 14 57.27 -50.22 20.14
C ALA A 14 56.22 -49.65 19.17
N LEU A 15 55.51 -50.53 18.44
CA LEU A 15 54.43 -50.14 17.53
C LEU A 15 53.27 -49.46 18.29
N MET A 16 52.86 -50.02 19.44
CA MET A 16 51.82 -49.45 20.30
C MET A 16 52.21 -48.07 20.85
N ILE A 17 53.47 -47.89 21.26
CA ILE A 17 53.98 -46.59 21.73
C ILE A 17 53.95 -45.58 20.58
N VAL A 18 54.39 -45.95 19.37
CA VAL A 18 54.31 -45.07 18.19
C VAL A 18 52.87 -44.66 17.92
N PHE A 19 51.92 -45.60 17.93
CA PHE A 19 50.50 -45.29 17.73
C PHE A 19 49.94 -44.34 18.81
N MET A 20 50.20 -44.59 20.10
CA MET A 20 49.74 -43.72 21.18
C MET A 20 50.37 -42.32 21.12
N THR A 21 51.64 -42.22 20.70
CA THR A 21 52.30 -40.91 20.56
C THR A 21 51.71 -40.14 19.38
N THR A 22 51.43 -40.81 18.26
CA THR A 22 50.76 -40.17 17.11
C THR A 22 49.32 -39.76 17.40
N THR A 23 48.55 -40.56 18.14
CA THR A 23 47.16 -40.18 18.51
C THR A 23 47.14 -39.02 19.49
N LEU A 24 48.07 -38.96 20.45
CA LEU A 24 48.18 -37.83 21.38
C LEU A 24 48.55 -36.52 20.66
N VAL A 25 49.47 -36.57 19.69
CA VAL A 25 49.82 -35.41 18.86
C VAL A 25 48.62 -34.97 18.01
N LEU A 26 47.89 -35.91 17.40
CA LEU A 26 46.72 -35.61 16.59
C LEU A 26 45.57 -35.01 17.44
N ALA A 27 45.31 -35.57 18.62
CA ALA A 27 44.31 -35.06 19.55
C ALA A 27 44.67 -33.67 20.09
N ASN A 28 45.95 -33.43 20.41
CA ASN A 28 46.42 -32.12 20.87
C ASN A 28 46.38 -31.07 19.73
N ALA A 29 46.67 -31.48 18.49
CA ALA A 29 46.52 -30.62 17.31
C ALA A 29 45.05 -30.28 17.02
N ALA A 30 44.14 -31.27 17.12
CA ALA A 30 42.70 -31.06 16.98
C ALA A 30 42.14 -30.14 18.07
N ASN A 31 42.57 -30.33 19.33
CA ASN A 31 42.12 -29.49 20.44
C ASN A 31 42.63 -28.04 20.31
N LYS A 32 43.89 -27.85 19.91
CA LYS A 32 44.42 -26.50 19.60
C LYS A 32 43.67 -25.85 18.44
N ARG A 33 43.26 -26.62 17.43
CA ARG A 33 42.46 -26.13 16.30
C ARG A 33 41.05 -25.71 16.74
N ALA A 34 40.41 -26.48 17.60
CA ALA A 34 39.09 -26.17 18.16
C ALA A 34 39.13 -24.92 19.06
N HIS A 35 40.11 -24.83 19.96
CA HIS A 35 40.30 -23.64 20.79
C HIS A 35 40.61 -22.39 19.95
N ARG A 36 41.45 -22.51 18.91
CA ARG A 36 41.71 -21.43 17.95
C ARG A 36 40.42 -20.99 17.24
N SER A 37 39.60 -21.94 16.77
CA SER A 37 38.33 -21.62 16.09
C SER A 37 37.37 -20.89 17.02
N TYR A 38 37.23 -21.33 18.27
CA TYR A 38 36.37 -20.70 19.27
C TYR A 38 36.84 -19.28 19.62
N SER A 39 38.14 -19.10 19.89
CA SER A 39 38.72 -17.78 20.16
C SER A 39 38.62 -16.83 18.97
N ALA A 40 38.76 -17.32 17.74
CA ALA A 40 38.56 -16.52 16.53
C ALA A 40 37.11 -16.08 16.35
N SER A 41 36.13 -16.95 16.60
CA SER A 41 34.70 -16.58 16.56
C SER A 41 34.35 -15.58 17.65
N GLN A 42 34.85 -15.74 18.88
CA GLN A 42 34.62 -14.75 19.94
C GLN A 42 35.23 -13.39 19.61
N ALA A 43 36.44 -13.37 19.05
CA ALA A 43 37.07 -12.15 18.56
C ALA A 43 36.21 -11.47 17.49
N GLU A 44 35.68 -12.22 16.52
CA GLU A 44 34.78 -11.68 15.49
C GLU A 44 33.49 -11.06 16.08
N TYR A 45 32.83 -11.74 17.02
CA TYR A 45 31.64 -11.19 17.71
C TYR A 45 31.96 -9.91 18.49
N THR A 46 33.12 -9.87 19.14
CA THR A 46 33.56 -8.70 19.92
C THR A 46 33.88 -7.52 19.01
N ALA A 47 34.48 -7.76 17.84
CA ALA A 47 34.74 -6.74 16.83
C ALA A 47 33.44 -6.19 16.21
N ARG A 48 32.44 -7.04 15.96
CA ARG A 48 31.11 -6.59 15.49
C ARG A 48 30.39 -5.73 16.51
N ALA A 49 30.36 -6.16 17.78
CA ALA A 49 29.72 -5.40 18.86
C ALA A 49 30.35 -4.00 19.04
N ALA A 50 31.67 -3.87 18.81
CA ALA A 50 32.34 -2.57 18.81
C ALA A 50 31.79 -1.61 17.73
N ILE A 51 31.60 -2.13 16.51
CA ILE A 51 31.07 -1.37 15.37
C ILE A 51 29.59 -1.02 15.60
N GLU A 52 28.80 -1.94 16.13
CA GLU A 52 27.38 -1.71 16.46
C GLU A 52 27.21 -0.61 17.50
N ASN A 53 27.97 -0.65 18.60
CA ASN A 53 27.94 0.40 19.63
C ASN A 53 28.33 1.78 19.08
N PHE A 54 29.35 1.83 18.21
CA PHE A 54 29.74 3.08 17.54
C PHE A 54 28.62 3.60 16.62
N THR A 55 27.96 2.70 15.90
CA THR A 55 26.88 3.06 14.97
C THR A 55 25.60 3.49 15.71
N GLU A 56 25.29 2.88 16.85
CA GLU A 56 24.22 3.31 17.74
C GLU A 56 24.51 4.70 18.34
N ALA A 57 25.76 4.98 18.69
CA ALA A 57 26.17 6.32 19.14
C ALA A 57 25.98 7.38 18.04
N MET A 58 26.24 7.06 16.77
CA MET A 58 25.93 7.94 15.63
C MET A 58 24.42 8.22 15.50
N SER A 59 23.58 7.24 15.81
CA SER A 59 22.12 7.42 15.80
C SER A 59 21.60 8.31 16.93
N ARG A 60 22.30 8.38 18.08
CA ARG A 60 21.86 9.12 19.27
C ARG A 60 22.38 10.56 19.33
N ASP A 61 23.54 10.84 18.75
CA ASP A 61 24.17 12.17 18.78
C ASP A 61 24.45 12.73 17.37
N PRO A 62 23.69 13.74 16.92
CA PRO A 62 23.91 14.41 15.63
C PRO A 62 25.32 15.01 15.49
N ALA A 63 25.98 15.40 16.59
CA ALA A 63 27.32 15.99 16.56
C ALA A 63 28.39 14.95 16.18
N ILE A 64 28.21 13.68 16.56
CA ILE A 64 29.12 12.58 16.17
C ILE A 64 28.98 12.31 14.67
N THR A 65 27.76 12.33 14.13
CA THR A 65 27.51 12.16 12.70
C THR A 65 28.08 13.32 11.87
N ALA A 66 27.93 14.55 12.36
CA ALA A 66 28.52 15.73 11.72
C ALA A 66 30.06 15.71 11.77
N ALA A 67 30.64 15.23 12.88
CA ALA A 67 32.08 15.03 13.01
C ALA A 67 32.59 14.01 11.99
N VAL A 68 31.91 12.87 11.81
CA VAL A 68 32.24 11.83 10.81
C VAL A 68 32.20 12.37 9.37
N GLN A 69 31.28 13.28 9.05
CA GLN A 69 31.19 13.91 7.71
C GLN A 69 32.28 14.96 7.45
N GLN A 70 32.81 15.59 8.50
CA GLN A 70 33.83 16.64 8.41
C GLN A 70 35.26 16.12 8.67
N MET A 71 35.45 14.79 8.76
CA MET A 71 36.75 14.20 9.06
C MET A 71 37.76 14.38 7.90
N PRO A 72 39.06 14.55 8.20
CA PRO A 72 40.13 14.31 7.23
C PRO A 72 40.17 12.83 6.81
N ASP A 73 40.93 12.51 5.75
CA ASP A 73 40.90 11.19 5.06
C ASP A 73 41.01 9.95 5.96
N GLU A 74 41.64 10.07 7.14
CA GLU A 74 41.66 9.05 8.21
C GLU A 74 41.44 9.67 9.60
N THR A 75 40.66 9.00 10.48
CA THR A 75 40.48 9.39 11.89
C THR A 75 40.22 8.16 12.78
N THR A 76 40.55 8.24 14.07
CA THR A 76 40.33 7.18 15.07
C THR A 76 39.23 7.58 16.04
N ALA A 77 38.30 6.67 16.36
CA ALA A 77 37.29 6.89 17.39
C ALA A 77 37.54 5.98 18.61
N GLU A 78 37.52 6.54 19.82
CA GLU A 78 37.57 5.75 21.05
C GLU A 78 36.24 5.02 21.25
N VAL A 79 36.30 3.70 21.42
CA VAL A 79 35.14 2.85 21.72
C VAL A 79 35.46 2.05 22.97
N ARG A 80 34.74 2.34 24.06
CA ARG A 80 34.81 1.53 25.28
C ARG A 80 33.67 0.52 25.29
N ILE A 81 34.02 -0.77 25.25
CA ILE A 81 33.07 -1.85 25.56
C ILE A 81 33.16 -2.12 27.05
N ILE A 82 32.09 -1.81 27.78
CA ILE A 82 31.98 -2.08 29.22
C ILE A 82 30.87 -3.13 29.40
N ASP A 83 31.24 -4.31 29.89
CA ASP A 83 30.28 -5.31 30.36
C ASP A 83 29.54 -4.75 31.61
N PRO A 84 28.23 -4.99 31.80
CA PRO A 84 27.51 -4.66 33.04
C PRO A 84 28.21 -5.08 34.35
N ASP A 85 29.08 -6.09 34.34
CA ASP A 85 29.85 -6.55 35.51
C ASP A 85 31.33 -6.06 35.57
N GLY A 86 31.77 -5.21 34.63
CA GLY A 86 33.08 -4.54 34.68
C GLY A 86 34.29 -5.39 34.27
N ALA A 87 34.10 -6.56 33.65
CA ALA A 87 35.17 -7.39 33.10
C ALA A 87 35.22 -7.29 31.55
N THR A 88 36.41 -7.21 30.95
CA THR A 88 36.57 -7.14 29.48
C THR A 88 36.65 -8.55 28.87
N LEU A 89 35.75 -8.87 27.94
CA LEU A 89 35.71 -10.15 27.21
C LEU A 89 36.76 -10.26 26.08
N GLY A 90 37.48 -9.18 25.78
CA GLY A 90 38.55 -9.09 24.78
C GLY A 90 39.09 -7.66 24.65
N HIS A 91 40.20 -7.48 23.93
CA HIS A 91 40.75 -6.15 23.62
C HIS A 91 40.37 -5.75 22.20
N VAL A 92 39.73 -4.59 22.03
CA VAL A 92 39.42 -4.01 20.72
C VAL A 92 40.46 -2.95 20.37
N GLY A 93 40.90 -2.91 19.13
CA GLY A 93 41.88 -1.94 18.64
C GLY A 93 42.05 -2.02 17.12
N PHE A 94 43.07 -1.33 16.61
CA PHE A 94 43.49 -1.45 15.22
C PHE A 94 45.01 -1.31 15.11
N TYR A 95 45.56 -1.81 14.01
CA TYR A 95 46.97 -1.59 13.64
C TYR A 95 47.07 -0.38 12.72
N ASP A 96 47.98 0.55 13.02
CA ASP A 96 48.35 1.59 12.06
C ASP A 96 49.19 1.01 10.90
N ASP A 97 49.39 1.81 9.85
CA ASP A 97 50.17 1.41 8.66
C ASP A 97 51.66 1.14 8.98
N SER A 98 52.11 1.52 10.18
CA SER A 98 53.45 1.23 10.71
C SER A 98 53.50 -0.04 11.56
N GLY A 99 52.38 -0.74 11.74
CA GLY A 99 52.26 -1.98 12.49
C GLY A 99 52.15 -1.82 14.01
N ASN A 100 51.89 -0.60 14.52
CA ASN A 100 51.68 -0.38 15.96
C ASN A 100 50.21 -0.57 16.33
N TRP A 101 49.98 -1.19 17.50
CA TRP A 101 48.64 -1.45 18.02
C TRP A 101 48.09 -0.26 18.81
N HIS A 102 46.92 0.23 18.41
CA HIS A 102 46.16 1.25 19.12
C HIS A 102 44.98 0.60 19.86
N SER A 103 45.03 0.62 21.19
CA SER A 103 44.01 0.00 22.06
C SER A 103 42.77 0.89 22.20
N ASP A 104 41.60 0.27 22.29
CA ASP A 104 40.30 0.90 22.57
C ASP A 104 39.87 1.92 21.51
N GLN A 105 40.40 1.76 20.30
CA GLN A 105 40.12 2.62 19.15
C GLN A 105 39.70 1.79 17.93
N ILE A 106 38.74 2.32 17.16
CA ILE A 106 38.37 1.80 15.83
C ILE A 106 38.89 2.75 14.74
N LYS A 107 39.32 2.19 13.60
CA LYS A 107 39.80 2.99 12.45
C LYS A 107 38.61 3.37 11.57
N ILE A 108 38.49 4.66 11.24
CA ILE A 108 37.48 5.19 10.32
C ILE A 108 38.21 5.81 9.14
N GLU A 109 37.93 5.29 7.94
CA GLU A 109 38.58 5.69 6.69
C GLU A 109 37.51 6.17 5.70
N LYS A 110 37.77 7.27 5.00
CA LYS A 110 36.93 7.67 3.86
C LYS A 110 37.30 6.81 2.66
N VAL A 111 36.32 6.19 2.01
CA VAL A 111 36.53 5.49 0.73
C VAL A 111 36.14 6.44 -0.39
N ASP A 112 36.88 6.39 -1.50
CA ASP A 112 36.81 7.32 -2.64
C ASP A 112 35.42 7.84 -3.02
N ASP A 113 35.43 9.09 -3.50
CA ASP A 113 34.26 9.86 -3.91
C ASP A 113 33.35 9.11 -4.89
N LYS A 114 32.16 8.70 -4.43
CA LYS A 114 31.06 8.27 -5.29
C LYS A 114 30.06 9.41 -5.46
N TYR A 115 29.70 9.68 -6.71
CA TYR A 115 28.68 10.65 -7.07
C TYR A 115 27.36 9.94 -7.33
N VAL A 116 26.29 10.45 -6.72
CA VAL A 116 24.93 9.96 -6.95
C VAL A 116 24.14 11.11 -7.54
N ARG A 117 23.40 10.84 -8.62
CA ARG A 117 22.59 11.84 -9.30
C ARG A 117 21.34 12.08 -8.45
N ALA A 118 21.19 13.31 -7.94
CA ALA A 118 20.13 13.68 -7.01
C ALA A 118 19.33 14.86 -7.56
N ASP A 119 18.01 14.76 -7.53
CA ASP A 119 17.12 15.86 -7.90
C ASP A 119 17.04 16.88 -6.76
N THR A 120 17.21 18.15 -7.09
CA THR A 120 17.18 19.27 -6.15
C THR A 120 15.85 20.02 -6.15
N GLY A 121 14.85 19.53 -6.88
CA GLY A 121 13.60 20.24 -7.12
C GLY A 121 13.72 21.36 -8.15
N SER A 122 14.90 21.51 -8.78
CA SER A 122 15.16 22.40 -9.91
C SER A 122 15.90 21.71 -11.07
N GLY A 123 16.09 20.39 -10.97
CA GLY A 123 16.84 19.56 -11.91
C GLY A 123 17.76 18.56 -11.21
N GLU A 124 18.22 17.57 -11.98
CA GLU A 124 19.14 16.52 -11.53
C GLU A 124 20.60 17.02 -11.51
N GLU A 125 21.22 17.05 -10.33
CA GLU A 125 22.64 17.37 -10.16
C GLU A 125 23.43 16.18 -9.58
N TRP A 126 24.70 16.05 -9.94
CA TRP A 126 25.59 15.06 -9.34
C TRP A 126 25.99 15.50 -7.93
N LYS A 127 25.41 14.87 -6.89
CA LYS A 127 25.80 15.10 -5.50
C LYS A 127 26.84 14.07 -5.07
N LYS A 128 27.92 14.58 -4.47
CA LYS A 128 28.95 13.77 -3.81
C LYS A 128 28.31 13.09 -2.60
N VAL A 129 28.48 11.77 -2.50
CA VAL A 129 27.96 10.96 -1.39
C VAL A 129 29.14 10.40 -0.61
N ASP A 130 29.14 10.63 0.71
CA ASP A 130 30.22 10.20 1.59
C ASP A 130 30.11 8.70 1.90
N PHE A 131 31.20 7.98 1.68
CA PHE A 131 31.35 6.54 1.91
C PHE A 131 32.41 6.33 2.99
N VAL A 132 32.04 5.67 4.09
CA VAL A 132 32.93 5.50 5.25
C VAL A 132 33.16 4.02 5.52
N LYS A 133 34.42 3.64 5.63
CA LYS A 133 34.87 2.30 6.04
C LYS A 133 35.26 2.35 7.51
N ILE A 134 34.66 1.48 8.31
CA ILE A 134 34.96 1.31 9.72
C ILE A 134 35.63 -0.05 9.90
N SER A 135 36.80 -0.06 10.50
CA SER A 135 37.56 -1.30 10.78
C SER A 135 37.76 -1.44 12.28
N ALA A 136 37.36 -2.59 12.83
CA ALA A 136 37.61 -2.97 14.22
C ALA A 136 38.35 -4.31 14.26
N THR A 137 39.43 -4.39 15.02
CA THR A 137 40.14 -5.65 15.30
C THR A 137 39.96 -6.01 16.75
N ALA A 138 39.49 -7.21 17.04
CA ALA A 138 39.40 -7.70 18.40
C ALA A 138 40.37 -8.86 18.62
N ARG A 139 40.95 -8.90 19.82
CA ARG A 139 41.85 -9.93 20.28
C ARG A 139 41.26 -10.69 21.45
N VAL A 140 41.11 -12.01 21.29
CA VAL A 140 40.67 -12.94 22.33
C VAL A 140 41.73 -14.03 22.48
N GLY A 141 42.52 -13.96 23.55
CA GLY A 141 43.67 -14.86 23.75
C GLY A 141 44.84 -14.57 22.80
N LYS A 142 45.17 -15.52 21.91
CA LYS A 142 46.25 -15.41 20.90
C LYS A 142 45.72 -15.18 19.48
N GLU A 143 44.41 -15.17 19.29
CA GLU A 143 43.78 -15.02 17.98
C GLU A 143 43.21 -13.60 17.84
N GLU A 144 43.40 -13.03 16.66
CA GLU A 144 42.97 -11.67 16.29
C GLU A 144 42.07 -11.78 15.06
N LYS A 145 40.92 -11.11 15.08
CA LYS A 145 40.02 -11.02 13.92
C LYS A 145 39.62 -9.57 13.68
N SER A 146 39.76 -9.15 12.43
CA SER A 146 39.36 -7.83 11.96
C SER A 146 38.04 -7.92 11.21
N VAL A 147 37.10 -7.08 11.59
CA VAL A 147 35.81 -6.91 10.93
C VAL A 147 35.78 -5.52 10.31
N VAL A 148 35.31 -5.44 9.07
CA VAL A 148 35.15 -4.18 8.35
C VAL A 148 33.66 -3.98 8.07
N ALA A 149 33.14 -2.81 8.39
CA ALA A 149 31.81 -2.39 8.00
C ALA A 149 31.91 -1.17 7.09
N TYR A 150 31.06 -1.11 6.07
CA TYR A 150 30.90 0.06 5.22
C TYR A 150 29.59 0.75 5.57
N ILE A 151 29.67 2.05 5.88
CA ILE A 151 28.51 2.91 6.09
C ILE A 151 28.31 3.76 4.85
N ASN A 152 27.13 3.59 4.24
CA ASN A 152 26.73 4.34 3.07
C ASN A 152 25.68 5.38 3.45
N LYS A 153 25.98 6.67 3.24
CA LYS A 153 24.91 7.68 3.20
C LYS A 153 24.13 7.44 1.92
N LYS A 154 22.85 7.07 2.00
CA LYS A 154 22.04 7.05 0.77
C LYS A 154 21.88 8.50 0.32
N GLY A 155 22.21 8.81 -0.94
CA GLY A 155 21.87 10.11 -1.52
C GLY A 155 20.38 10.38 -1.29
N SER A 156 19.99 11.65 -1.17
CA SER A 156 18.61 12.08 -0.95
C SER A 156 17.69 11.77 -2.14
N SER A 157 17.79 10.61 -2.78
CA SER A 157 16.61 9.92 -3.29
C SER A 157 15.89 9.42 -2.05
N SER A 158 14.75 10.00 -1.76
CA SER A 158 13.68 9.40 -0.95
C SER A 158 13.80 7.87 -0.94
N ASN A 159 14.40 7.30 0.11
CA ASN A 159 13.91 6.00 0.50
C ASN A 159 12.43 6.25 0.79
N PRO A 160 11.52 5.55 0.09
CA PRO A 160 10.11 5.79 0.28
C PRO A 160 9.88 5.68 1.78
N SER A 161 9.32 6.74 2.37
CA SER A 161 8.54 6.59 3.59
C SER A 161 7.77 5.29 3.44
N SER A 162 7.91 4.36 4.38
CA SER A 162 7.16 3.09 4.46
C SER A 162 6.04 3.05 3.42
N THR A 163 6.20 2.34 2.30
CA THR A 163 5.19 2.27 1.24
C THR A 163 3.92 1.75 1.89
N LYS A 164 3.03 2.66 2.30
CA LYS A 164 1.82 2.31 3.05
C LYS A 164 0.80 1.94 2.01
N VAL A 165 0.90 0.70 1.53
CA VAL A 165 -0.19 0.07 0.79
C VAL A 165 -1.39 0.11 1.73
N LYS A 166 -2.40 0.92 1.41
CA LYS A 166 -3.67 0.96 2.14
C LYS A 166 -4.68 0.09 1.41
N GLY A 167 -5.32 -0.83 2.14
CA GLY A 167 -6.31 -1.76 1.58
C GLY A 167 -5.81 -2.57 0.39
N LEU A 168 -6.65 -2.72 -0.64
CA LEU A 168 -6.43 -3.55 -1.82
C LEU A 168 -5.97 -2.71 -3.02
N ASN A 169 -4.82 -3.02 -3.58
CA ASN A 169 -4.28 -2.35 -4.76
C ASN A 169 -3.88 -3.36 -5.83
N THR A 170 -4.06 -3.00 -7.09
CA THR A 170 -3.65 -3.79 -8.26
C THR A 170 -2.79 -2.95 -9.20
N ALA A 171 -1.69 -3.52 -9.67
CA ALA A 171 -0.87 -2.94 -10.71
C ALA A 171 -1.59 -3.01 -12.07
N GLY A 172 -2.17 -4.17 -12.40
CA GLY A 172 -2.89 -4.41 -13.63
C GLY A 172 -4.41 -4.47 -13.43
N ASP A 173 -5.05 -5.53 -13.90
CA ASP A 173 -6.51 -5.64 -13.95
C ASP A 173 -7.12 -6.06 -12.61
N ALA A 174 -8.38 -5.67 -12.38
CA ALA A 174 -9.18 -6.21 -11.29
C ALA A 174 -10.55 -6.60 -11.80
N LYS A 175 -10.87 -7.89 -11.63
CA LYS A 175 -12.19 -8.46 -11.90
C LYS A 175 -12.81 -8.89 -10.59
N PHE A 176 -13.88 -8.20 -10.22
CA PHE A 176 -14.73 -8.56 -9.09
C PHE A 176 -16.07 -9.08 -9.60
N PRO A 177 -16.15 -10.34 -10.05
CA PRO A 177 -17.41 -10.90 -10.52
C PRO A 177 -18.36 -11.25 -9.39
N ASN A 178 -17.87 -11.43 -8.16
CA ASN A 178 -18.65 -11.52 -6.94
C ASN A 178 -17.82 -10.97 -5.77
N GLY A 179 -18.22 -9.87 -5.14
CA GLY A 179 -17.44 -9.25 -4.09
C GLY A 179 -18.32 -8.49 -3.11
N GLU A 180 -18.11 -8.71 -1.82
CA GLU A 180 -18.77 -8.02 -0.71
C GLU A 180 -17.80 -6.92 -0.21
N VAL A 181 -17.55 -6.76 1.09
CA VAL A 181 -16.87 -5.57 1.66
C VAL A 181 -15.34 -5.52 1.41
N ILE A 182 -14.84 -4.36 0.93
CA ILE A 182 -13.40 -4.01 0.89
C ILE A 182 -13.15 -2.82 1.84
N THR A 183 -12.14 -2.92 2.72
CA THR A 183 -11.81 -1.85 3.67
C THR A 183 -10.42 -1.22 3.48
N GLY A 184 -10.23 0.00 3.99
CA GLY A 184 -8.95 0.71 4.09
C GLY A 184 -8.56 1.51 2.83
N GLY A 185 -8.56 0.88 1.65
CA GLY A 185 -8.06 1.43 0.38
C GLY A 185 -8.51 0.59 -0.81
N LEU A 186 -8.80 1.21 -1.96
CA LEU A 186 -8.96 0.49 -3.23
C LEU A 186 -8.21 1.19 -4.37
N GLY A 187 -7.24 0.52 -4.96
CA GLY A 187 -6.51 0.98 -6.15
C GLY A 187 -6.63 -0.02 -7.29
N ILE A 188 -7.17 0.39 -8.43
CA ILE A 188 -7.32 -0.47 -9.62
C ILE A 188 -6.57 0.10 -10.81
N GLY A 189 -5.78 -0.73 -11.50
CA GLY A 189 -5.14 -0.34 -12.76
C GLY A 189 -3.95 0.59 -12.61
N LEU A 190 -3.23 0.52 -11.49
CA LEU A 190 -2.31 1.60 -11.15
C LEU A 190 -1.11 1.69 -12.10
N LYS A 191 -0.78 0.67 -12.88
CA LYS A 191 0.29 0.69 -13.88
C LYS A 191 -0.15 1.23 -15.24
N GLU A 192 -1.35 0.90 -15.70
CA GLU A 192 -1.79 1.24 -17.06
C GLU A 192 -3.26 1.64 -17.10
N PHE A 193 -3.59 2.66 -17.90
CA PHE A 193 -4.97 3.06 -18.11
C PHE A 193 -5.67 2.01 -18.97
N LYS A 194 -6.81 1.52 -18.49
CA LYS A 194 -7.57 0.49 -19.23
C LYS A 194 -8.61 1.12 -20.16
N THR A 195 -8.36 1.05 -21.46
CA THR A 195 -9.24 1.62 -22.50
C THR A 195 -10.63 0.97 -22.54
N ASP A 196 -10.69 -0.36 -22.39
CA ASP A 196 -11.96 -1.11 -22.39
C ASP A 196 -12.71 -1.03 -21.05
N GLY A 197 -12.11 -0.39 -20.05
CA GLY A 197 -12.65 -0.22 -18.71
C GLY A 197 -12.65 -1.48 -17.84
N TYR A 198 -12.97 -1.27 -16.57
CA TYR A 198 -13.19 -2.29 -15.55
C TYR A 198 -14.67 -2.64 -15.51
N THR A 199 -14.97 -3.91 -15.26
CA THR A 199 -16.34 -4.36 -15.03
C THR A 199 -16.42 -4.97 -13.64
N MET A 200 -17.43 -4.52 -12.89
CA MET A 200 -17.81 -5.12 -11.62
C MET A 200 -19.17 -5.78 -11.79
N THR A 201 -19.30 -7.00 -11.29
CA THR A 201 -20.60 -7.70 -11.23
C THR A 201 -20.86 -8.14 -9.79
N ASN A 202 -22.12 -8.13 -9.38
CA ASN A 202 -22.56 -8.36 -7.99
C ASN A 202 -22.18 -7.24 -6.98
N ASN A 203 -22.70 -7.34 -5.74
CA ASN A 203 -22.83 -6.22 -4.80
C ASN A 203 -21.53 -5.85 -4.05
N ILE A 204 -20.75 -4.92 -4.57
CA ILE A 204 -19.51 -4.45 -3.94
C ILE A 204 -19.80 -3.26 -3.03
N THR A 205 -19.26 -3.31 -1.82
CA THR A 205 -19.24 -2.17 -0.89
C THR A 205 -17.81 -1.83 -0.53
N ILE A 206 -17.43 -0.57 -0.75
CA ILE A 206 -16.10 -0.06 -0.44
C ILE A 206 -16.21 0.87 0.76
N ASP A 207 -15.46 0.58 1.81
CA ASP A 207 -15.24 1.49 2.93
C ASP A 207 -13.78 1.92 2.98
N THR A 208 -13.49 3.11 2.49
CA THR A 208 -12.12 3.59 2.41
C THR A 208 -12.00 5.10 2.46
N THR A 209 -10.85 5.56 2.92
CA THR A 209 -10.39 6.94 2.73
C THR A 209 -10.01 7.26 1.29
N LEU A 210 -9.60 6.28 0.48
CA LEU A 210 -9.21 6.48 -0.92
C LEU A 210 -9.60 5.30 -1.81
N THR A 211 -10.45 5.58 -2.79
CA THR A 211 -10.69 4.72 -3.96
C THR A 211 -10.10 5.39 -5.19
N PHE A 212 -9.24 4.70 -5.94
CA PHE A 212 -8.66 5.17 -7.18
C PHE A 212 -8.80 4.10 -8.28
N ILE A 213 -9.47 4.44 -9.38
CA ILE A 213 -9.67 3.55 -10.53
C ILE A 213 -9.12 4.22 -11.77
N ASN A 214 -8.05 3.65 -12.32
CA ASN A 214 -7.37 4.17 -13.50
C ASN A 214 -7.99 3.64 -14.82
N GLY A 215 -9.23 4.06 -15.08
CA GLY A 215 -9.99 3.64 -16.26
C GLY A 215 -11.47 3.93 -16.10
N ALA A 216 -12.25 3.58 -17.11
CA ALA A 216 -13.70 3.55 -16.99
C ALA A 216 -14.13 2.39 -16.08
N LEU A 217 -15.24 2.53 -15.37
CA LEU A 217 -15.85 1.48 -14.54
C LEU A 217 -17.32 1.28 -14.96
N THR A 218 -17.69 0.03 -15.24
CA THR A 218 -19.09 -0.35 -15.44
C THR A 218 -19.52 -1.40 -14.40
N ALA A 219 -20.46 -1.06 -13.54
CA ALA A 219 -21.10 -2.01 -12.62
C ALA A 219 -22.39 -2.53 -13.26
N LYS A 220 -22.36 -3.73 -13.87
CA LYS A 220 -23.40 -4.18 -14.83
C LYS A 220 -24.63 -4.86 -14.22
N THR A 221 -24.48 -5.56 -13.10
CA THR A 221 -25.53 -6.49 -12.62
C THR A 221 -25.90 -6.32 -11.14
N SER A 222 -25.42 -5.26 -10.46
CA SER A 222 -25.57 -5.11 -9.00
C SER A 222 -25.06 -3.78 -8.44
N THR A 223 -25.02 -3.66 -7.10
CA THR A 223 -24.58 -2.47 -6.36
C THR A 223 -23.06 -2.24 -6.42
N PHE A 224 -22.62 -1.04 -6.79
CA PHE A 224 -21.30 -0.50 -6.47
C PHE A 224 -21.51 0.65 -5.49
N ASN A 225 -21.23 0.42 -4.21
CA ASN A 225 -21.50 1.36 -3.15
C ASN A 225 -20.20 1.83 -2.51
N VAL A 226 -20.04 3.15 -2.38
CA VAL A 226 -18.95 3.76 -1.60
C VAL A 226 -19.53 4.29 -0.29
N ASN A 227 -19.03 3.78 0.84
CA ASN A 227 -19.35 4.29 2.16
C ASN A 227 -18.35 5.38 2.54
N VAL A 228 -18.85 6.59 2.78
CA VAL A 228 -18.08 7.75 3.19
C VAL A 228 -18.21 7.92 4.69
N ASN A 229 -17.31 7.26 5.42
CA ASN A 229 -17.31 7.23 6.88
C ASN A 229 -16.43 8.33 7.52
N THR A 230 -15.66 9.07 6.72
CA THR A 230 -14.86 10.21 7.20
C THR A 230 -14.89 11.37 6.21
N LYS A 231 -14.55 12.58 6.70
CA LYS A 231 -14.38 13.77 5.88
C LYS A 231 -13.17 13.72 4.91
N GLN A 232 -12.35 12.68 5.00
CA GLN A 232 -11.16 12.49 4.16
C GLN A 232 -11.39 11.46 3.05
N SER A 233 -12.63 11.00 2.84
CA SER A 233 -12.92 10.01 1.81
C SER A 233 -12.84 10.62 0.42
N GLU A 234 -12.00 10.04 -0.42
CA GLU A 234 -11.74 10.44 -1.79
C GLU A 234 -12.07 9.26 -2.72
N THR A 235 -12.89 9.48 -3.73
CA THR A 235 -13.10 8.50 -4.81
C THR A 235 -12.77 9.12 -6.14
N VAL A 236 -11.84 8.52 -6.87
CA VAL A 236 -11.32 9.02 -8.15
C VAL A 236 -11.46 7.92 -9.21
N ILE A 237 -12.18 8.24 -10.27
CA ILE A 237 -12.35 7.37 -11.44
C ILE A 237 -11.89 8.15 -12.66
N MET A 238 -10.84 7.64 -13.32
CA MET A 238 -10.17 8.34 -14.43
C MET A 238 -10.86 8.16 -15.79
N GLY A 239 -11.98 7.45 -15.86
CA GLY A 239 -12.81 7.30 -17.06
C GLY A 239 -14.29 7.49 -16.77
N ASP A 240 -15.14 6.88 -17.58
CA ASP A 240 -16.60 6.90 -17.38
C ASP A 240 -17.00 6.02 -16.19
N LEU A 241 -18.03 6.40 -15.45
CA LEU A 241 -18.66 5.58 -14.41
C LEU A 241 -20.10 5.26 -14.83
N ASN A 242 -20.36 4.00 -15.12
CA ASN A 242 -21.66 3.49 -15.51
C ASN A 242 -22.18 2.48 -14.48
N ILE A 243 -23.30 2.78 -13.82
CA ILE A 243 -23.81 1.91 -12.75
C ILE A 243 -25.21 1.38 -13.04
N TYR A 244 -25.43 0.13 -12.65
CA TYR A 244 -26.74 -0.50 -12.62
C TYR A 244 -27.62 0.00 -11.46
N ASN A 245 -27.00 0.43 -10.36
CA ASN A 245 -27.65 0.47 -9.06
C ASN A 245 -28.30 1.80 -8.68
N ASP A 246 -29.30 1.69 -7.80
CA ASP A 246 -30.05 2.76 -7.17
C ASP A 246 -29.21 3.68 -6.26
N HIS A 247 -28.22 3.14 -5.55
CA HIS A 247 -27.39 3.90 -4.60
C HIS A 247 -25.92 3.75 -4.97
N LEU A 248 -25.20 4.87 -5.03
CA LEU A 248 -23.78 4.93 -5.40
C LEU A 248 -22.92 5.29 -4.19
N VAL A 249 -23.33 6.31 -3.44
CA VAL A 249 -22.59 6.81 -2.27
C VAL A 249 -23.50 6.87 -1.05
N ASN A 250 -23.00 6.37 0.08
CA ASN A 250 -23.62 6.52 1.39
C ASN A 250 -22.74 7.42 2.27
N ILE A 251 -23.21 8.63 2.55
CA ILE A 251 -22.52 9.62 3.40
C ILE A 251 -22.90 9.33 4.86
N LYS A 252 -21.99 8.67 5.57
CA LYS A 252 -22.21 8.15 6.93
C LYS A 252 -21.45 8.91 8.01
N TYR A 253 -20.50 9.75 7.61
CA TYR A 253 -19.67 10.48 8.55
C TYR A 253 -20.47 11.57 9.26
N VAL A 254 -20.20 11.73 10.55
CA VAL A 254 -20.73 12.85 11.34
C VAL A 254 -19.69 13.97 11.36
N PRO A 255 -20.00 15.17 10.85
CA PRO A 255 -19.14 16.33 10.96
C PRO A 255 -18.79 16.62 12.43
N PRO A 256 -17.50 16.74 12.82
CA PRO A 256 -17.16 17.08 14.20
C PRO A 256 -17.72 18.47 14.56
N SER A 257 -18.22 18.64 15.77
CA SER A 257 -18.81 19.91 16.22
C SER A 257 -17.82 21.08 16.10
N GLY A 258 -18.25 22.20 15.51
CA GLY A 258 -17.42 23.39 15.33
C GLY A 258 -16.41 23.31 14.18
N THR A 259 -16.46 22.26 13.34
CA THR A 259 -15.61 22.16 12.14
C THR A 259 -16.21 22.97 11.01
N THR A 260 -15.39 23.81 10.37
CA THR A 260 -15.75 24.49 9.12
C THR A 260 -15.34 23.64 7.93
N PHE A 261 -16.23 23.46 6.97
CA PHE A 261 -15.94 22.78 5.71
C PHE A 261 -15.52 23.79 4.65
N THR A 262 -14.49 23.46 3.89
CA THR A 262 -14.17 24.09 2.60
C THR A 262 -14.31 23.01 1.54
N GLN A 263 -14.55 23.39 0.28
CA GLN A 263 -14.69 22.40 -0.80
C GLN A 263 -13.43 21.54 -0.95
N LYS A 264 -12.23 22.08 -0.67
CA LYS A 264 -10.97 21.32 -0.62
C LYS A 264 -10.92 20.26 0.49
N ASN A 265 -11.59 20.50 1.62
CA ASN A 265 -11.61 19.60 2.78
C ASN A 265 -12.88 18.75 2.87
N THR A 266 -13.68 18.75 1.79
CA THR A 266 -14.96 18.05 1.71
C THR A 266 -14.73 16.75 0.95
N PRO A 267 -15.24 15.60 1.46
CA PRO A 267 -15.13 14.33 0.74
C PRO A 267 -15.81 14.41 -0.63
N TYR A 268 -15.30 13.63 -1.59
CA TYR A 268 -15.77 13.75 -2.96
C TYR A 268 -15.77 12.44 -3.75
N LEU A 269 -16.62 12.42 -4.77
CA LEU A 269 -16.54 11.50 -5.91
C LEU A 269 -16.12 12.31 -7.14
N PHE A 270 -15.03 11.89 -7.77
CA PHE A 270 -14.52 12.43 -9.02
C PHE A 270 -14.60 11.39 -10.13
N VAL A 271 -15.23 11.74 -11.24
CA VAL A 271 -15.30 10.94 -12.48
C VAL A 271 -14.80 11.83 -13.61
N LEU A 272 -13.65 11.50 -14.20
CA LEU A 272 -13.11 12.31 -15.30
C LEU A 272 -14.04 12.31 -16.52
N GLY A 273 -14.66 11.16 -16.79
CA GLY A 273 -15.58 10.96 -17.91
C GLY A 273 -17.04 11.28 -17.58
N GLN A 274 -17.93 10.51 -18.17
CA GLN A 274 -19.37 10.61 -17.93
C GLN A 274 -19.81 9.75 -16.74
N LEU A 275 -20.65 10.30 -15.87
CA LEU A 275 -21.45 9.52 -14.91
C LEU A 275 -22.81 9.19 -15.54
N GLY A 276 -23.15 7.91 -15.60
CA GLY A 276 -24.39 7.45 -16.23
C GLY A 276 -24.91 6.12 -15.69
N ILE A 277 -26.10 5.75 -16.16
CA ILE A 277 -26.70 4.45 -15.89
C ILE A 277 -26.15 3.43 -16.90
N ALA A 278 -25.74 2.26 -16.40
CA ALA A 278 -25.22 1.18 -17.22
C ALA A 278 -26.24 0.76 -18.31
N LYS A 279 -25.74 0.50 -19.52
CA LYS A 279 -26.53 0.08 -20.68
C LYS A 279 -26.18 -1.37 -21.07
N ASP A 280 -27.16 -2.08 -21.63
CA ASP A 280 -26.94 -3.39 -22.25
C ASP A 280 -26.31 -3.25 -23.64
N GLU A 281 -26.03 -4.39 -24.29
CA GLU A 281 -25.43 -4.44 -25.64
C GLU A 281 -26.33 -3.82 -26.73
N HIS A 282 -27.62 -3.62 -26.45
CA HIS A 282 -28.60 -3.00 -27.34
C HIS A 282 -28.84 -1.51 -27.02
N GLY A 283 -28.12 -0.96 -26.02
CA GLY A 283 -28.24 0.43 -25.59
C GLY A 283 -29.37 0.70 -24.60
N ASN A 284 -30.05 -0.32 -24.09
CA ASN A 284 -31.10 -0.16 -23.07
C ASN A 284 -30.49 0.05 -21.69
N TYR A 285 -31.02 0.99 -20.91
CA TYR A 285 -30.59 1.20 -19.52
C TYR A 285 -30.94 -0.02 -18.66
N LEU A 286 -29.91 -0.60 -18.06
CA LEU A 286 -30.01 -1.73 -17.13
C LEU A 286 -30.49 -1.27 -15.75
N GLY A 287 -30.03 -0.12 -15.28
CA GLY A 287 -30.43 0.49 -14.01
C GLY A 287 -31.59 1.48 -14.12
N ASP A 288 -32.04 1.98 -12.97
CA ASP A 288 -33.22 2.86 -12.89
C ASP A 288 -32.97 4.26 -12.29
N LYS A 289 -32.02 4.44 -11.37
CA LYS A 289 -31.68 5.73 -10.76
C LYS A 289 -30.26 5.70 -10.19
N ILE A 290 -29.72 6.87 -9.84
CA ILE A 290 -28.42 7.02 -9.18
C ILE A 290 -28.62 7.91 -7.95
N ASN A 291 -28.29 7.42 -6.76
CA ASN A 291 -28.39 8.21 -5.53
C ASN A 291 -27.05 8.38 -4.82
N ILE A 292 -26.83 9.59 -4.31
CA ILE A 292 -25.80 9.95 -3.34
C ILE A 292 -26.57 10.42 -2.11
N LEU A 293 -26.62 9.60 -1.07
CA LEU A 293 -27.47 9.85 0.08
C LEU A 293 -26.65 10.00 1.34
N ALA A 294 -27.07 10.91 2.20
CA ALA A 294 -26.64 10.90 3.57
C ALA A 294 -27.48 9.96 4.45
N ASP A 295 -26.82 9.33 5.41
CA ASP A 295 -27.43 8.33 6.28
C ASP A 295 -28.14 9.02 7.46
N GLY A 296 -29.45 8.81 7.58
CA GLY A 296 -30.29 9.44 8.62
C GLY A 296 -30.41 10.97 8.46
N ASP A 297 -30.48 11.69 9.59
CA ASP A 297 -30.56 13.16 9.61
C ASP A 297 -29.20 13.86 9.36
N ASN A 298 -28.18 13.11 8.95
CA ASN A 298 -26.81 13.63 8.81
C ASN A 298 -26.66 14.44 7.51
N VAL A 299 -26.93 15.75 7.54
CA VAL A 299 -26.74 16.60 6.35
C VAL A 299 -25.27 17.04 6.21
N ALA A 300 -24.39 16.08 5.94
CA ALA A 300 -22.94 16.30 5.89
C ALA A 300 -22.46 16.76 4.49
N PRO A 301 -21.50 17.70 4.38
CA PRO A 301 -21.00 18.17 3.09
C PRO A 301 -20.40 17.07 2.19
N TYR A 302 -20.75 17.07 0.91
CA TYR A 302 -20.16 16.16 -0.08
C TYR A 302 -20.12 16.84 -1.45
N ASN A 303 -19.10 16.51 -2.25
CA ASN A 303 -18.94 17.04 -3.61
C ASN A 303 -18.95 15.92 -4.65
N LEU A 304 -19.67 16.15 -5.75
CA LEU A 304 -19.62 15.33 -6.96
C LEU A 304 -18.94 16.12 -8.08
N PHE A 305 -17.79 15.67 -8.54
CA PHE A 305 -17.10 16.19 -9.72
C PHE A 305 -17.19 15.17 -10.84
N VAL A 306 -17.71 15.56 -11.99
CA VAL A 306 -17.91 14.68 -13.14
C VAL A 306 -17.54 15.42 -14.41
N GLY A 307 -17.08 14.75 -15.46
CA GLY A 307 -16.91 15.38 -16.77
C GLY A 307 -18.27 15.82 -17.33
N SER A 308 -19.18 14.85 -17.46
CA SER A 308 -20.59 15.08 -17.85
C SER A 308 -21.52 14.08 -17.16
N MET A 309 -22.83 14.29 -17.25
CA MET A 309 -23.82 13.36 -16.69
C MET A 309 -24.87 12.97 -17.73
N GLU A 310 -25.27 11.70 -17.72
CA GLU A 310 -26.43 11.21 -18.48
C GLU A 310 -27.37 10.44 -17.54
N LEU A 311 -28.43 11.12 -17.11
CA LEU A 311 -29.51 10.57 -16.29
C LEU A 311 -30.81 10.74 -17.06
N VAL A 312 -31.46 9.64 -17.43
CA VAL A 312 -32.69 9.67 -18.27
C VAL A 312 -33.79 8.72 -17.76
N LYS A 313 -33.82 8.46 -16.45
CA LYS A 313 -34.77 7.52 -15.81
C LYS A 313 -35.28 8.06 -14.46
N ASN A 314 -35.78 7.17 -13.58
CA ASN A 314 -36.49 7.47 -12.32
C ASN A 314 -35.72 8.40 -11.35
N ASN A 315 -36.35 8.75 -10.23
CA ASN A 315 -35.87 9.73 -9.26
C ASN A 315 -34.47 9.45 -8.74
N CYS A 316 -33.57 10.39 -9.02
CA CYS A 316 -32.24 10.45 -8.45
C CYS A 316 -32.25 11.44 -7.28
N HIS A 317 -31.49 11.14 -6.22
CA HIS A 317 -31.35 12.00 -5.06
C HIS A 317 -29.87 12.22 -4.77
N PHE A 318 -29.47 13.48 -4.69
CA PHE A 318 -28.10 13.91 -4.52
C PHE A 318 -27.97 14.83 -3.30
N ASP A 319 -27.39 14.31 -2.21
CA ASP A 319 -27.05 15.09 -1.01
C ASP A 319 -25.65 15.70 -1.14
N CYS A 320 -25.41 16.47 -2.20
CA CYS A 320 -24.09 17.01 -2.54
C CYS A 320 -24.14 18.25 -3.44
N ASP A 321 -23.02 18.95 -3.59
CA ASP A 321 -22.82 19.89 -4.71
C ASP A 321 -22.38 19.12 -5.96
N ILE A 322 -22.88 19.50 -7.14
CA ILE A 322 -22.56 18.85 -8.43
C ILE A 322 -21.75 19.80 -9.31
N TYR A 323 -20.61 19.32 -9.80
CA TYR A 323 -19.70 20.01 -10.70
C TYR A 323 -19.50 19.19 -11.98
N MET A 324 -20.14 19.60 -13.07
CA MET A 324 -19.92 19.06 -14.42
C MET A 324 -18.82 19.87 -15.11
N THR A 325 -17.62 19.29 -15.18
CA THR A 325 -16.35 19.98 -15.41
C THR A 325 -15.92 20.05 -16.88
N ASP A 326 -16.47 19.22 -17.78
CA ASP A 326 -16.05 19.17 -19.18
C ASP A 326 -16.84 20.18 -20.04
N PRO A 327 -16.21 21.28 -20.50
CA PRO A 327 -16.90 22.27 -21.32
C PRO A 327 -17.24 21.74 -22.73
N ALA A 328 -16.55 20.71 -23.23
CA ALA A 328 -16.77 20.17 -24.56
C ALA A 328 -17.95 19.19 -24.63
N LYS A 329 -18.45 18.73 -23.48
CA LYS A 329 -19.56 17.77 -23.40
C LYS A 329 -20.87 18.46 -23.03
N SER A 330 -21.97 17.81 -23.38
CA SER A 330 -23.31 18.21 -22.95
C SER A 330 -23.79 17.19 -21.92
N SER A 331 -24.35 17.68 -20.82
CA SER A 331 -24.96 16.85 -19.79
C SER A 331 -26.48 16.81 -19.98
N LYS A 332 -27.08 15.66 -19.73
CA LYS A 332 -28.51 15.43 -19.85
C LYS A 332 -29.06 14.82 -18.57
N LEU A 333 -29.93 15.55 -17.88
CA LEU A 333 -30.56 15.17 -16.62
C LEU A 333 -32.08 15.27 -16.80
N PHE A 334 -32.71 14.19 -17.24
CA PHE A 334 -34.13 14.14 -17.56
C PHE A 334 -34.81 13.03 -16.76
N THR A 335 -35.44 13.37 -15.64
CA THR A 335 -35.95 12.37 -14.69
C THR A 335 -37.45 12.44 -14.48
N THR A 336 -38.12 11.29 -14.45
CA THR A 336 -39.58 11.19 -14.67
C THR A 336 -40.48 11.38 -13.45
N ASN A 337 -39.96 11.45 -12.20
CA ASN A 337 -40.81 11.52 -11.00
C ASN A 337 -40.32 12.55 -9.93
N GLY A 338 -39.47 13.51 -10.30
CA GLY A 338 -38.88 14.51 -9.38
C GLY A 338 -37.62 14.02 -8.68
N SER A 339 -36.45 14.38 -9.23
CA SER A 339 -35.15 14.23 -8.57
C SER A 339 -34.85 15.41 -7.64
N LEU A 340 -34.04 15.20 -6.61
CA LEU A 340 -33.72 16.22 -5.60
C LEU A 340 -32.22 16.41 -5.42
N LEU A 341 -31.78 17.65 -5.29
CA LEU A 341 -30.44 18.05 -4.89
C LEU A 341 -30.51 18.79 -3.55
N HIS A 342 -29.96 18.20 -2.48
CA HIS A 342 -30.12 18.69 -1.10
C HIS A 342 -29.00 19.67 -0.69
N GLU A 343 -29.33 20.67 0.12
CA GLU A 343 -28.36 21.60 0.71
C GLU A 343 -27.56 20.95 1.85
N TRP A 344 -26.43 21.53 2.23
CA TRP A 344 -25.77 21.16 3.47
C TRP A 344 -26.47 21.81 4.66
N SER A 345 -26.31 21.26 5.88
CA SER A 345 -26.78 21.98 7.06
C SER A 345 -26.01 23.29 7.22
N SER A 346 -26.73 24.42 7.27
CA SER A 346 -26.16 25.77 7.41
C SER A 346 -25.27 25.96 8.65
N THR A 347 -25.40 25.10 9.66
CA THR A 347 -24.56 25.09 10.87
C THR A 347 -23.15 24.52 10.65
N LEU A 348 -22.89 23.86 9.52
CA LEU A 348 -21.62 23.16 9.21
C LEU A 348 -20.70 23.94 8.28
N VAL A 349 -21.21 25.03 7.71
CA VAL A 349 -20.59 25.75 6.61
C VAL A 349 -20.16 27.13 7.09
N ASP A 350 -18.90 27.47 6.89
CA ASP A 350 -18.42 28.82 7.13
C ASP A 350 -18.90 29.74 6.00
N GLY A 351 -19.48 30.90 6.33
CA GLY A 351 -19.79 31.93 5.32
C GLY A 351 -18.57 32.44 4.54
N SER A 352 -17.36 32.05 4.96
CA SER A 352 -16.08 32.27 4.30
C SER A 352 -15.48 31.02 3.62
N THR A 353 -16.28 29.98 3.32
CA THR A 353 -15.81 28.85 2.48
C THR A 353 -15.11 29.36 1.22
N GLN A 354 -14.14 28.60 0.72
CA GLN A 354 -13.35 28.97 -0.45
C GLN A 354 -14.23 29.39 -1.64
N PHE A 355 -15.49 28.90 -1.72
CA PHE A 355 -16.43 29.17 -2.81
C PHE A 355 -17.87 29.58 -2.40
N LYS A 356 -18.13 30.01 -1.16
CA LYS A 356 -19.43 30.54 -0.65
C LYS A 356 -20.69 29.74 -1.07
N SER A 357 -20.77 28.47 -0.70
CA SER A 357 -21.94 27.59 -0.95
C SER A 357 -22.44 26.99 0.36
N SER A 358 -23.76 26.98 0.60
CA SER A 358 -24.43 26.20 1.66
C SER A 358 -24.81 24.78 1.21
N GLY A 359 -24.29 24.30 0.09
CA GLY A 359 -24.62 23.01 -0.53
C GLY A 359 -25.83 23.08 -1.47
N GLY A 360 -26.08 22.01 -2.21
CA GLY A 360 -27.24 21.85 -3.08
C GLY A 360 -27.16 22.58 -4.42
N ASN A 361 -25.96 23.00 -4.84
CA ASN A 361 -25.73 23.73 -6.08
C ASN A 361 -25.35 22.82 -7.23
N MET A 362 -25.73 23.23 -8.44
CA MET A 362 -25.38 22.53 -9.68
C MET A 362 -24.62 23.46 -10.62
N TYR A 363 -23.41 23.07 -10.99
CA TYR A 363 -22.53 23.82 -11.89
C TYR A 363 -22.22 23.00 -13.13
N CYS A 364 -22.37 23.60 -14.32
CA CYS A 364 -22.06 22.97 -15.60
C CYS A 364 -21.17 23.87 -16.47
N ALA A 365 -19.97 23.40 -16.81
CA ALA A 365 -19.06 24.09 -17.74
C ALA A 365 -19.48 23.92 -19.21
N GLY A 366 -20.24 22.86 -19.51
CA GLY A 366 -20.75 22.52 -20.83
C GLY A 366 -22.18 23.03 -21.07
N ASN A 367 -22.87 22.40 -22.01
CA ASN A 367 -24.31 22.59 -22.17
C ASN A 367 -25.07 21.67 -21.20
N LEU A 368 -26.23 22.11 -20.73
CA LEU A 368 -27.09 21.32 -19.84
C LEU A 368 -28.50 21.20 -20.40
N GLU A 369 -28.99 19.96 -20.51
CA GLU A 369 -30.40 19.64 -20.75
C GLU A 369 -31.00 19.08 -19.45
N ILE A 370 -32.01 19.74 -18.87
CA ILE A 370 -32.62 19.35 -17.59
C ILE A 370 -34.15 19.25 -17.67
N GLY A 371 -34.73 18.28 -16.97
CA GLY A 371 -36.18 18.14 -16.77
C GLY A 371 -36.51 17.23 -15.59
N GLY A 372 -37.55 17.57 -14.81
CA GLY A 372 -37.99 16.77 -13.67
C GLY A 372 -37.07 16.81 -12.44
N PHE A 373 -36.45 17.96 -12.15
CA PHE A 373 -35.40 18.10 -11.14
C PHE A 373 -35.69 19.25 -10.16
N ILE A 374 -35.33 19.06 -8.88
CA ILE A 374 -35.38 20.08 -7.83
C ILE A 374 -33.94 20.39 -7.40
N VAL A 375 -33.50 21.61 -7.66
CA VAL A 375 -32.20 22.17 -7.26
C VAL A 375 -32.46 23.08 -6.06
N ASN A 376 -31.98 22.72 -4.87
CA ASN A 376 -32.20 23.57 -3.69
C ASN A 376 -31.29 24.82 -3.68
N GLY A 377 -30.09 24.73 -4.24
CA GLY A 377 -29.21 25.88 -4.43
C GLY A 377 -29.36 26.55 -5.79
N ASP A 378 -28.27 27.15 -6.25
CA ASP A 378 -28.13 27.79 -7.55
C ASP A 378 -27.91 26.75 -8.66
N LEU A 379 -28.42 27.08 -9.85
CA LEU A 379 -28.16 26.35 -11.09
C LEU A 379 -27.33 27.23 -12.03
N MET A 380 -26.06 26.88 -12.24
CA MET A 380 -25.13 27.67 -13.06
C MET A 380 -24.63 26.87 -14.26
N VAL A 381 -24.79 27.43 -15.46
CA VAL A 381 -24.42 26.79 -16.73
C VAL A 381 -23.61 27.79 -17.56
N ASP A 382 -22.38 27.45 -17.93
CA ASP A 382 -21.50 28.37 -18.66
C ASP A 382 -21.91 28.53 -20.13
N LYS A 383 -22.46 27.47 -20.73
CA LYS A 383 -22.95 27.48 -22.11
C LYS A 383 -24.47 27.52 -22.16
N ASP A 384 -25.09 26.71 -23.01
CA ASP A 384 -26.54 26.73 -23.23
C ASP A 384 -27.26 25.83 -22.21
N LEU A 385 -28.38 26.33 -21.69
CA LEU A 385 -29.28 25.61 -20.78
C LEU A 385 -30.61 25.35 -21.49
N THR A 386 -31.01 24.09 -21.60
CA THR A 386 -32.33 23.68 -22.08
C THR A 386 -33.13 23.09 -20.92
N ILE A 387 -34.28 23.70 -20.63
CA ILE A 387 -35.22 23.26 -19.61
C ILE A 387 -36.42 22.63 -20.33
N ASN A 388 -36.51 21.31 -20.24
CA ASN A 388 -37.61 20.52 -20.79
C ASN A 388 -38.68 20.30 -19.72
N LEU A 389 -39.89 20.75 -20.01
CA LEU A 389 -41.02 20.72 -19.08
C LEU A 389 -42.19 19.96 -19.70
N ASP A 390 -42.75 19.00 -18.97
CA ASP A 390 -44.05 18.40 -19.28
C ASP A 390 -44.74 17.97 -17.97
N ASP A 391 -45.89 17.31 -18.08
CA ASP A 391 -46.66 16.82 -16.92
C ASP A 391 -45.85 15.95 -15.94
N ALA A 392 -44.80 15.26 -16.40
CA ALA A 392 -43.91 14.42 -15.61
C ALA A 392 -42.55 15.08 -15.27
N HIS A 393 -42.18 16.17 -15.94
CA HIS A 393 -40.84 16.77 -15.88
C HIS A 393 -40.83 18.24 -15.43
N ASN A 394 -41.43 18.55 -14.28
CA ASN A 394 -41.35 19.89 -13.68
C ASN A 394 -39.94 20.20 -13.13
N VAL A 395 -39.50 21.46 -13.21
CA VAL A 395 -38.19 21.89 -12.67
C VAL A 395 -38.40 22.96 -11.60
N THR A 396 -37.73 22.79 -10.46
CA THR A 396 -37.70 23.79 -9.38
C THR A 396 -36.25 24.14 -9.08
N VAL A 397 -35.93 25.43 -9.06
CA VAL A 397 -34.64 25.95 -8.61
C VAL A 397 -34.90 26.93 -7.49
N ASN A 398 -34.50 26.61 -6.27
CA ASN A 398 -34.73 27.46 -5.10
C ASN A 398 -33.71 28.60 -4.99
N GLY A 399 -32.57 28.51 -5.69
CA GLY A 399 -31.60 29.60 -5.88
C GLY A 399 -31.70 30.32 -7.24
N ASP A 400 -30.62 31.00 -7.61
CA ASP A 400 -30.50 31.71 -8.89
C ASP A 400 -30.20 30.74 -10.04
N ILE A 401 -30.77 31.01 -11.21
CA ILE A 401 -30.38 30.34 -12.46
C ILE A 401 -29.44 31.28 -13.21
N VAL A 402 -28.20 30.86 -13.47
CA VAL A 402 -27.20 31.67 -14.16
C VAL A 402 -26.74 30.94 -15.42
N CYS A 403 -26.88 31.58 -16.58
CA CYS A 403 -26.56 30.98 -17.87
C CYS A 403 -25.69 31.91 -18.71
N GLY A 404 -24.49 31.46 -19.08
CA GLY A 404 -23.58 32.23 -19.95
C GLY A 404 -24.02 32.26 -21.41
N GLY A 405 -24.70 31.20 -21.88
CA GLY A 405 -25.28 31.08 -23.22
C GLY A 405 -26.77 31.40 -23.28
N THR A 406 -27.51 30.62 -24.06
CA THR A 406 -28.96 30.75 -24.24
C THR A 406 -29.72 29.85 -23.27
N VAL A 407 -30.74 30.41 -22.60
CA VAL A 407 -31.73 29.62 -21.86
C VAL A 407 -32.90 29.31 -22.78
N THR A 408 -33.20 28.03 -22.99
CA THR A 408 -34.34 27.56 -23.77
C THR A 408 -35.33 26.85 -22.86
N ILE A 409 -36.54 27.39 -22.72
CA ILE A 409 -37.61 26.80 -21.91
C ILE A 409 -38.66 26.22 -22.84
N GLN A 410 -38.87 24.91 -22.82
CA GLN A 410 -39.77 24.24 -23.75
C GLN A 410 -40.71 23.24 -23.08
N GLY A 411 -41.87 23.05 -23.72
CA GLY A 411 -42.97 22.21 -23.26
C GLY A 411 -43.99 22.94 -22.37
N ASP A 412 -44.88 22.19 -21.72
CA ASP A 412 -46.08 22.69 -21.04
C ASP A 412 -46.11 22.48 -19.52
N GLY A 413 -45.05 21.88 -18.95
CA GLY A 413 -44.87 21.76 -17.51
C GLY A 413 -44.50 23.07 -16.80
N THR A 414 -44.15 22.97 -15.52
CA THR A 414 -43.89 24.10 -14.62
C THR A 414 -42.40 24.26 -14.32
N LEU A 415 -41.90 25.49 -14.50
CA LEU A 415 -40.62 25.97 -13.95
C LEU A 415 -40.89 26.86 -12.73
N THR A 416 -40.37 26.47 -11.57
CA THR A 416 -40.44 27.23 -10.32
C THR A 416 -39.08 27.83 -9.98
N ILE A 417 -39.05 29.12 -9.65
CA ILE A 417 -37.85 29.83 -9.18
C ILE A 417 -38.12 30.32 -7.75
N GLY A 418 -37.16 30.12 -6.85
CA GLY A 418 -37.24 30.51 -5.45
C GLY A 418 -37.58 31.99 -5.25
N ALA A 419 -38.23 32.29 -4.13
CA ALA A 419 -38.66 33.66 -3.83
C ALA A 419 -37.44 34.58 -3.64
N GLY A 420 -37.36 35.65 -4.44
CA GLY A 420 -36.24 36.60 -4.41
C GLY A 420 -35.08 36.26 -5.36
N HIS A 421 -35.16 35.12 -6.05
CA HIS A 421 -34.16 34.65 -7.00
C HIS A 421 -34.54 34.96 -8.45
N LYS A 422 -33.55 34.92 -9.35
CA LYS A 422 -33.73 35.29 -10.76
C LYS A 422 -33.06 34.33 -11.74
N VAL A 423 -33.45 34.44 -13.00
CA VAL A 423 -32.74 33.90 -14.16
C VAL A 423 -31.86 34.99 -14.77
N TYR A 424 -30.55 34.78 -14.73
CA TYR A 424 -29.51 35.62 -15.31
C TYR A 424 -29.07 35.04 -16.65
N ALA A 425 -29.55 35.60 -17.77
CA ALA A 425 -29.18 35.18 -19.11
C ALA A 425 -29.31 36.34 -20.12
N ASN A 426 -28.45 36.38 -21.14
CA ASN A 426 -28.53 37.40 -22.18
C ASN A 426 -29.59 37.07 -23.25
N THR A 427 -29.89 35.78 -23.43
CA THR A 427 -30.91 35.30 -24.36
C THR A 427 -31.77 34.25 -23.66
N ILE A 428 -33.08 34.47 -23.64
CA ILE A 428 -34.08 33.49 -23.15
C ILE A 428 -35.08 33.25 -24.29
N THR A 429 -35.28 31.98 -24.66
CA THR A 429 -36.19 31.57 -25.73
C THR A 429 -37.15 30.50 -25.24
N GLY A 430 -38.36 30.45 -25.80
CA GLY A 430 -39.43 29.59 -25.31
C GLY A 430 -39.92 29.97 -23.91
N GLY A 431 -41.06 29.42 -23.49
CA GLY A 431 -41.72 29.76 -22.21
C GLY A 431 -42.01 31.26 -22.04
N SER A 432 -42.47 31.67 -20.85
CA SER A 432 -42.58 33.09 -20.47
C SER A 432 -42.25 33.24 -18.99
N LEU A 433 -41.23 34.05 -18.69
CA LEU A 433 -40.84 34.45 -17.33
C LEU A 433 -41.35 35.87 -17.03
N GLY A 434 -41.75 36.13 -15.79
CA GLY A 434 -42.11 37.48 -15.37
C GLY A 434 -40.88 38.41 -15.36
N ASP A 435 -41.08 39.72 -15.60
CA ASP A 435 -39.99 40.70 -15.63
C ASP A 435 -39.20 40.78 -14.32
N ALA A 436 -39.83 40.49 -13.18
CA ALA A 436 -39.17 40.44 -11.88
C ALA A 436 -38.22 39.24 -11.72
N GLN A 437 -38.39 38.20 -12.54
CA GLN A 437 -37.67 36.93 -12.46
C GLN A 437 -36.50 36.84 -13.45
N LYS A 438 -36.23 37.89 -14.23
CA LYS A 438 -35.18 37.90 -15.26
C LYS A 438 -34.18 39.04 -15.05
N ASP A 439 -32.93 38.79 -15.38
CA ASP A 439 -31.84 39.77 -15.40
C ASP A 439 -30.78 39.32 -16.42
N THR A 440 -29.79 40.16 -16.72
CA THR A 440 -28.75 39.83 -17.71
C THR A 440 -27.57 39.10 -17.06
N PHE A 441 -26.91 38.24 -17.82
CA PHE A 441 -25.68 37.59 -17.36
C PHE A 441 -24.54 38.63 -17.16
N ASP A 442 -24.53 39.71 -17.94
CA ASP A 442 -23.56 40.80 -17.75
C ASP A 442 -23.73 41.54 -16.42
N ASN A 443 -24.97 41.68 -15.94
CA ASN A 443 -25.26 42.25 -14.62
C ASN A 443 -24.76 41.31 -13.51
N TYR A 444 -24.96 40.00 -13.67
CA TYR A 444 -24.45 39.00 -12.73
C TYR A 444 -22.92 39.05 -12.63
N LYS A 445 -22.21 39.00 -13.77
CA LYS A 445 -20.75 39.10 -13.83
C LYS A 445 -20.23 40.35 -13.13
N SER A 446 -20.87 41.49 -13.40
CA SER A 446 -20.49 42.77 -12.80
C SER A 446 -20.71 42.79 -11.29
N ALA A 447 -21.83 42.25 -10.81
CA ALA A 447 -22.19 42.23 -9.40
C ALA A 447 -21.35 41.24 -8.57
N LYS A 448 -20.96 40.11 -9.16
CA LYS A 448 -20.20 39.04 -8.48
C LYS A 448 -18.69 39.08 -8.76
N HIS A 449 -18.25 39.95 -9.67
CA HIS A 449 -16.86 40.03 -10.15
C HIS A 449 -16.33 38.71 -10.72
N VAL A 450 -17.12 38.08 -11.59
CA VAL A 450 -16.79 36.80 -12.25
C VAL A 450 -16.79 36.96 -13.77
N SER A 451 -16.04 36.11 -14.48
CA SER A 451 -16.01 36.12 -15.95
C SER A 451 -16.87 35.03 -16.61
N SER A 452 -17.20 33.97 -15.85
CA SER A 452 -17.92 32.77 -16.29
C SER A 452 -19.07 32.46 -15.32
N ALA A 453 -20.09 31.74 -15.78
CA ALA A 453 -21.13 31.21 -14.89
C ALA A 453 -20.60 30.02 -14.09
N TYR A 454 -19.70 29.23 -14.68
CA TYR A 454 -19.03 28.14 -13.99
C TYR A 454 -17.92 28.68 -13.07
N PRO A 455 -17.74 28.14 -11.86
CA PRO A 455 -16.74 28.67 -10.93
C PRO A 455 -15.31 28.51 -11.47
N GLU A 456 -14.59 29.62 -11.64
CA GLU A 456 -13.25 29.65 -12.28
C GLU A 456 -12.21 28.76 -11.58
N ASN A 457 -12.31 28.63 -10.26
CA ASN A 457 -11.42 27.81 -9.43
C ASN A 457 -11.84 26.33 -9.35
N MET A 458 -12.97 25.95 -9.96
CA MET A 458 -13.46 24.57 -10.03
C MET A 458 -13.28 23.94 -11.42
N THR A 459 -12.50 24.58 -12.29
CA THR A 459 -12.14 24.05 -13.60
C THR A 459 -11.23 22.84 -13.43
N LEU A 460 -11.29 21.90 -14.38
CA LEU A 460 -10.52 20.64 -14.32
C LEU A 460 -9.01 20.89 -14.12
N ASP A 461 -8.45 21.86 -14.84
CA ASP A 461 -7.04 22.26 -14.72
C ASP A 461 -6.67 22.78 -13.31
N LYS A 462 -7.63 23.37 -12.59
CA LYS A 462 -7.42 23.94 -11.26
C LYS A 462 -7.55 22.92 -10.14
N ILE A 463 -8.48 21.97 -10.27
CA ILE A 463 -8.77 20.98 -9.22
C ILE A 463 -7.93 19.70 -9.36
N LEU A 464 -7.55 19.31 -10.58
CA LEU A 464 -6.78 18.10 -10.86
C LEU A 464 -5.37 18.44 -11.37
N GLY A 465 -5.29 19.33 -12.37
CA GLY A 465 -4.07 19.68 -13.09
C GLY A 465 -4.25 19.58 -14.60
N THR A 466 -3.26 20.02 -15.37
CA THR A 466 -3.34 20.04 -16.83
C THR A 466 -3.16 18.64 -17.40
N ILE A 467 -4.15 18.16 -18.14
CA ILE A 467 -4.06 16.88 -18.86
C ILE A 467 -3.23 17.10 -20.14
N GLN A 468 -2.10 16.41 -20.26
CA GLN A 468 -1.29 16.42 -21.46
C GLN A 468 -1.99 15.65 -22.60
N PRO A 469 -1.67 15.93 -23.87
CA PRO A 469 -2.23 15.19 -25.01
C PRO A 469 -1.98 13.68 -24.98
N SER A 470 -0.99 13.21 -24.21
CA SER A 470 -0.69 11.79 -23.95
C SER A 470 -1.67 11.13 -22.97
N GLY A 471 -2.58 11.88 -22.34
CA GLY A 471 -3.42 11.42 -21.24
C GLY A 471 -2.77 11.52 -19.86
N GLU A 472 -1.50 11.92 -19.78
CA GLU A 472 -0.80 12.12 -18.50
C GLU A 472 -1.19 13.46 -17.86
N VAL A 473 -1.54 13.45 -16.58
CA VAL A 473 -1.86 14.68 -15.84
C VAL A 473 -0.56 15.30 -15.33
N ASN A 474 -0.22 16.51 -15.80
CA ASN A 474 0.88 17.28 -15.25
C ASN A 474 0.41 17.90 -13.91
N PRO A 475 1.01 17.54 -12.76
CA PRO A 475 0.57 18.00 -11.45
C PRO A 475 1.05 19.44 -11.20
N VAL A 476 0.55 20.39 -12.00
CA VAL A 476 0.82 21.83 -11.87
C VAL A 476 -0.50 22.58 -11.60
N ALA A 477 -1.45 21.93 -10.93
CA ALA A 477 -2.54 22.67 -10.31
C ALA A 477 -1.96 23.52 -9.17
N ASP A 478 -2.39 24.78 -9.08
CA ASP A 478 -2.04 25.65 -7.96
C ASP A 478 -2.44 24.95 -6.64
N ALA A 479 -1.51 24.82 -5.69
CA ALA A 479 -1.75 24.14 -4.43
C ALA A 479 -2.95 24.72 -3.65
N SER A 480 -3.34 25.97 -3.93
CA SER A 480 -4.52 26.60 -3.34
C SER A 480 -5.85 26.07 -3.90
N THR A 481 -5.90 25.61 -5.15
CA THR A 481 -7.13 25.13 -5.82
C THR A 481 -7.15 23.63 -6.07
N LYS A 482 -6.02 22.93 -5.93
CA LYS A 482 -5.96 21.47 -6.11
C LYS A 482 -6.82 20.74 -5.06
N ILE A 483 -7.67 19.84 -5.54
CA ILE A 483 -8.58 19.00 -4.74
C ILE A 483 -8.38 17.52 -5.07
N ILE A 484 -8.28 17.17 -6.35
CA ILE A 484 -8.31 15.78 -6.82
C ILE A 484 -6.91 15.19 -6.81
N LYS A 485 -6.80 13.98 -6.25
CA LYS A 485 -5.55 13.20 -6.24
C LYS A 485 -5.23 12.67 -7.64
N THR A 486 -3.99 12.82 -8.10
CA THR A 486 -3.56 12.32 -9.41
C THR A 486 -3.06 10.87 -9.34
N LEU A 487 -3.06 10.19 -10.48
CA LEU A 487 -2.48 8.86 -10.62
C LEU A 487 -1.00 8.84 -10.20
N ASP A 488 -0.23 9.88 -10.55
CA ASP A 488 1.19 9.98 -10.21
C ASP A 488 1.41 10.13 -8.69
N GLU A 489 0.52 10.82 -7.97
CA GLU A 489 0.57 10.89 -6.50
C GLU A 489 0.31 9.53 -5.86
N VAL A 490 -0.74 8.82 -6.30
CA VAL A 490 -1.05 7.47 -5.82
C VAL A 490 0.09 6.49 -6.12
N ARG A 491 0.66 6.56 -7.32
CA ARG A 491 1.84 5.77 -7.75
C ARG A 491 3.05 6.04 -6.88
N THR A 492 3.34 7.31 -6.60
CA THR A 492 4.48 7.72 -5.78
C THR A 492 4.35 7.17 -4.36
N GLU A 493 3.15 7.23 -3.76
CA GLU A 493 2.86 6.67 -2.44
C GLU A 493 3.05 5.15 -2.37
N LEU A 494 2.87 4.45 -3.50
CA LEU A 494 3.04 2.99 -3.61
C LEU A 494 4.43 2.57 -4.08
N GLY A 495 5.34 3.51 -4.32
CA GLY A 495 6.72 3.23 -4.73
C GLY A 495 6.87 2.89 -6.22
N TYR A 496 5.95 3.34 -7.07
CA TYR A 496 6.05 3.14 -8.51
C TYR A 496 7.13 4.05 -9.12
N ASN A 497 8.04 3.47 -9.90
CA ASN A 497 9.06 4.21 -10.65
C ASN A 497 8.67 4.27 -12.13
N LYS A 498 8.29 5.45 -12.58
CA LYS A 498 7.88 5.71 -13.97
C LYS A 498 8.99 5.49 -15.00
N LEU A 499 10.26 5.73 -14.65
CA LEU A 499 11.39 5.55 -15.58
C LEU A 499 11.71 4.07 -15.81
N ALA A 500 11.56 3.26 -14.77
CA ALA A 500 11.77 1.82 -14.82
C ALA A 500 10.49 1.04 -15.19
N ASP A 501 9.34 1.72 -15.24
CA ASP A 501 8.02 1.14 -15.49
C ASP A 501 7.68 -0.01 -14.53
N GLU A 502 8.08 0.12 -13.26
CA GLU A 502 7.94 -0.94 -12.26
C GLU A 502 7.76 -0.41 -10.83
N PHE A 503 7.16 -1.23 -9.98
CA PHE A 503 7.09 -0.99 -8.55
C PHE A 503 8.45 -1.33 -7.91
N GLN A 504 9.12 -0.32 -7.36
CA GLN A 504 10.43 -0.45 -6.75
C GLN A 504 10.34 -0.71 -5.25
N GLY A 505 11.36 -1.37 -4.69
CA GLY A 505 11.42 -1.67 -3.26
C GLY A 505 10.63 -2.93 -2.85
N TYR A 506 10.19 -3.72 -3.82
CA TYR A 506 9.56 -5.02 -3.62
C TYR A 506 10.55 -6.13 -4.00
N ALA A 507 10.55 -7.25 -3.25
CA ALA A 507 11.39 -8.39 -3.58
C ALA A 507 10.78 -9.19 -4.74
N GLY A 508 11.54 -9.31 -5.83
CA GLY A 508 11.17 -10.04 -7.05
C GLY A 508 11.93 -11.36 -7.22
N SER A 509 12.96 -11.59 -6.41
CA SER A 509 13.77 -12.80 -6.41
C SER A 509 14.15 -13.25 -4.99
N VAL A 510 14.45 -14.54 -4.83
CA VAL A 510 14.95 -15.08 -3.55
C VAL A 510 16.28 -14.42 -3.13
N SER A 511 17.12 -14.04 -4.10
CA SER A 511 18.39 -13.35 -3.83
C SER A 511 18.22 -11.97 -3.21
N ASP A 512 17.05 -11.32 -3.37
CA ASP A 512 16.79 -9.99 -2.82
C ASP A 512 16.74 -10.01 -1.28
N PHE A 513 16.62 -11.20 -0.69
CA PHE A 513 16.65 -11.40 0.76
C PHE A 513 18.06 -11.68 1.32
N GLY A 514 19.09 -11.73 0.48
CA GLY A 514 20.51 -11.82 0.89
C GLY A 514 21.28 -13.03 0.32
N PRO A 515 22.62 -12.99 0.28
CA PRO A 515 23.47 -14.03 -0.31
C PRO A 515 23.38 -15.38 0.42
N ASP A 516 23.10 -15.37 1.72
CA ASP A 516 22.94 -16.58 2.53
C ASP A 516 21.63 -17.33 2.28
N ALA A 517 20.64 -16.68 1.64
CA ALA A 517 19.38 -17.32 1.27
C ALA A 517 19.56 -18.41 0.20
N LEU A 518 20.66 -18.40 -0.56
CA LEU A 518 20.90 -19.33 -1.67
C LEU A 518 22.00 -20.37 -1.40
N THR A 519 22.82 -20.19 -0.35
CA THR A 519 24.07 -20.95 -0.16
C THR A 519 23.95 -22.13 0.80
N GLN A 520 22.84 -22.31 1.51
CA GLN A 520 22.64 -23.51 2.32
C GLN A 520 22.22 -24.70 1.46
N THR A 521 23.03 -25.76 1.51
CA THR A 521 22.74 -27.07 0.94
C THR A 521 21.45 -27.61 1.58
N ALA A 522 20.30 -27.29 1.02
CA ALA A 522 19.01 -27.68 1.57
C ALA A 522 18.90 -29.20 1.55
N THR A 523 18.89 -29.81 2.74
CA THR A 523 18.58 -31.24 2.85
C THR A 523 17.15 -31.44 2.35
N VAL A 524 16.93 -32.41 1.47
CA VAL A 524 15.58 -32.76 1.02
C VAL A 524 14.97 -33.72 2.05
N ILE A 525 13.90 -33.28 2.69
CA ILE A 525 13.12 -34.06 3.65
C ILE A 525 11.84 -34.51 2.97
N ASN A 526 11.68 -35.83 2.85
CA ASN A 526 10.43 -36.44 2.40
C ASN A 526 9.58 -36.79 3.62
N ASN A 527 8.30 -36.45 3.61
CA ASN A 527 7.34 -36.81 4.67
C ASN A 527 7.79 -36.34 6.07
N ALA A 528 8.00 -35.02 6.22
CA ALA A 528 8.45 -34.43 7.46
C ALA A 528 7.45 -34.63 8.61
N SER A 529 7.98 -34.79 9.83
CA SER A 529 7.24 -34.82 11.10
C SER A 529 8.14 -34.30 12.22
N GLY A 530 7.60 -33.55 13.18
CA GLY A 530 8.38 -33.02 14.32
C GLY A 530 9.02 -31.66 14.03
N THR A 531 10.12 -31.34 14.71
CA THR A 531 10.75 -30.00 14.62
C THR A 531 11.86 -29.95 13.57
N ILE A 532 11.80 -28.95 12.69
CA ILE A 532 12.82 -28.61 11.70
C ILE A 532 13.51 -27.32 12.16
N SER A 533 14.83 -27.38 12.35
CA SER A 533 15.62 -26.26 12.85
C SER A 533 16.66 -25.75 11.85
N ASP A 534 16.77 -26.33 10.66
CA ASP A 534 17.76 -25.95 9.64
C ASP A 534 17.08 -25.69 8.28
N SER A 535 17.76 -24.97 7.39
CA SER A 535 17.26 -24.76 6.02
C SER A 535 17.12 -26.09 5.28
N CYS A 536 15.97 -26.32 4.65
CA CYS A 536 15.67 -27.57 3.98
C CYS A 536 14.66 -27.40 2.84
N THR A 537 14.52 -28.46 2.04
CA THR A 537 13.42 -28.60 1.07
C THR A 537 12.49 -29.71 1.54
N ILE A 538 11.20 -29.41 1.66
CA ILE A 538 10.17 -30.35 2.11
C ILE A 538 9.29 -30.70 0.91
N THR A 539 9.18 -31.99 0.60
CA THR A 539 8.39 -32.51 -0.54
C THR A 539 7.08 -33.16 -0.11
N GLY A 540 6.83 -33.29 1.19
CA GLY A 540 5.65 -33.92 1.76
C GLY A 540 5.65 -33.85 3.30
N PHE A 541 4.47 -33.91 3.91
CA PHE A 541 4.27 -34.00 5.36
C PHE A 541 3.65 -35.35 5.75
N ALA A 542 4.09 -35.92 6.88
CA ALA A 542 3.49 -37.13 7.48
C ALA A 542 2.67 -36.84 8.74
N GLY A 543 2.66 -35.59 9.22
CA GLY A 543 1.96 -35.14 10.41
C GLY A 543 2.24 -33.66 10.67
N ASP A 544 1.92 -33.20 11.88
CA ASP A 544 2.25 -31.84 12.31
C ASP A 544 3.77 -31.62 12.31
N VAL A 545 4.19 -30.47 11.79
CA VAL A 545 5.60 -30.06 11.71
C VAL A 545 5.76 -28.68 12.32
N THR A 546 6.78 -28.53 13.15
CA THR A 546 7.21 -27.24 13.69
C THR A 546 8.47 -26.79 12.97
N ILE A 547 8.42 -25.69 12.24
CA ILE A 547 9.63 -25.00 11.76
C ILE A 547 10.06 -24.05 12.87
N ASP A 548 11.14 -24.38 13.54
CA ASP A 548 11.77 -23.52 14.54
C ASP A 548 12.80 -22.65 13.84
N THR A 549 12.58 -21.34 13.85
CA THR A 549 13.46 -20.39 13.16
C THR A 549 14.69 -19.96 13.98
N GLY A 550 14.83 -20.43 15.23
CA GLY A 550 16.07 -20.29 16.02
C GLY A 550 16.28 -18.92 16.67
N ALA A 551 17.54 -18.63 17.04
CA ALA A 551 17.92 -17.40 17.74
C ALA A 551 18.00 -16.18 16.80
N ALA A 552 17.94 -14.97 17.37
CA ALA A 552 18.01 -13.72 16.60
C ALA A 552 19.22 -13.67 15.65
N GLY A 553 18.97 -13.32 14.38
CA GLY A 553 20.01 -13.06 13.38
C GLY A 553 20.30 -14.21 12.39
N THR A 554 19.62 -15.36 12.47
CA THR A 554 19.82 -16.47 11.52
C THR A 554 18.73 -16.55 10.46
N THR A 555 19.04 -16.34 9.18
CA THR A 555 18.09 -16.59 8.08
C THR A 555 17.97 -18.09 7.79
N LYS A 556 16.74 -18.63 7.75
CA LYS A 556 16.48 -20.04 7.40
C LYS A 556 15.60 -20.17 6.16
N LEU A 557 16.14 -20.79 5.10
CA LEU A 557 15.41 -21.06 3.86
C LEU A 557 14.62 -22.38 3.97
N ILE A 558 13.30 -22.33 3.87
CA ILE A 558 12.46 -23.54 3.82
C ILE A 558 11.65 -23.58 2.53
N VAL A 559 12.03 -24.46 1.62
CA VAL A 559 11.38 -24.63 0.32
C VAL A 559 10.30 -25.71 0.41
N LEU A 560 9.04 -25.40 0.09
CA LEU A 560 7.95 -26.38 0.03
C LEU A 560 7.65 -26.78 -1.42
N LYS A 561 7.68 -28.07 -1.72
CA LYS A 561 7.47 -28.61 -3.07
C LYS A 561 6.30 -29.59 -3.14
N GLY A 562 5.67 -29.68 -4.30
CA GLY A 562 4.69 -30.72 -4.62
C GLY A 562 3.30 -30.54 -4.00
N THR A 563 2.61 -31.66 -3.78
CA THR A 563 1.25 -31.67 -3.22
C THR A 563 1.27 -32.02 -1.74
N GLN A 564 0.75 -31.11 -0.91
CA GLN A 564 0.70 -31.28 0.54
C GLN A 564 -0.73 -31.66 0.98
N ASN A 565 -1.00 -32.97 1.04
CA ASN A 565 -2.30 -33.53 1.41
C ASN A 565 -2.31 -34.00 2.88
N GLY A 566 -3.34 -33.60 3.65
CA GLY A 566 -3.64 -34.16 4.97
C GLY A 566 -4.34 -33.18 5.92
N ASP A 567 -5.00 -33.72 6.94
CA ASP A 567 -5.66 -32.95 8.02
C ASP A 567 -4.66 -32.58 9.13
N TYR A 568 -3.59 -31.86 8.77
CA TYR A 568 -2.51 -31.49 9.69
C TYR A 568 -2.34 -29.97 9.78
N THR A 569 -1.63 -29.49 10.80
CA THR A 569 -1.25 -28.07 10.90
C THR A 569 0.26 -27.94 10.90
N GLN A 570 0.78 -27.11 10.01
CA GLN A 570 2.17 -26.69 10.02
C GLN A 570 2.33 -25.51 10.97
N TYR A 571 3.20 -25.64 11.95
CA TYR A 571 3.55 -24.59 12.89
C TYR A 571 4.84 -23.93 12.45
N ILE A 572 4.82 -22.62 12.28
CA ILE A 572 6.02 -21.82 12.11
C ILE A 572 6.22 -21.10 13.43
N TRP A 573 7.26 -21.47 14.16
CA TRP A 573 7.61 -20.86 15.43
C TRP A 573 8.78 -19.91 15.24
N ASN A 574 8.55 -18.62 15.47
CA ASN A 574 9.61 -17.61 15.56
C ASN A 574 9.75 -17.06 16.99
N ALA A 575 10.70 -17.60 17.75
CA ALA A 575 10.89 -17.28 19.17
C ALA A 575 11.60 -15.93 19.42
N ALA A 576 12.18 -15.32 18.38
CA ALA A 576 13.10 -14.20 18.55
C ALA A 576 12.41 -12.85 18.34
N THR A 577 12.58 -11.94 19.29
CA THR A 577 12.06 -10.56 19.29
C THR A 577 12.64 -9.68 18.16
N MET A 578 13.68 -10.16 17.46
CA MET A 578 14.48 -9.40 16.48
C MET A 578 14.94 -10.21 15.26
N SER A 579 14.42 -11.41 14.99
CA SER A 579 14.87 -12.20 13.83
C SER A 579 14.09 -11.86 12.56
N ASN A 580 14.84 -11.65 11.47
CA ASN A 580 14.34 -11.61 10.10
C ASN A 580 14.33 -13.03 9.54
N ASP A 581 13.41 -13.88 9.98
CA ASP A 581 13.41 -15.28 9.54
C ASP A 581 12.65 -15.42 8.21
N ILE A 582 13.41 -15.54 7.13
CA ILE A 582 12.89 -15.63 5.76
C ILE A 582 12.49 -17.07 5.43
N ILE A 583 11.24 -17.45 5.66
CA ILE A 583 10.70 -18.75 5.20
C ILE A 583 10.32 -18.65 3.72
N THR A 584 11.30 -18.81 2.84
CA THR A 584 11.05 -18.79 1.39
C THR A 584 10.33 -20.06 0.93
N VAL A 585 9.00 -20.04 0.97
CA VAL A 585 8.15 -21.06 0.34
C VAL A 585 8.22 -20.96 -1.19
N HIS A 586 9.34 -21.39 -1.77
CA HIS A 586 9.49 -21.51 -3.21
C HIS A 586 8.66 -22.70 -3.71
N SER A 587 7.54 -22.45 -4.39
CA SER A 587 6.84 -23.51 -5.12
C SER A 587 7.67 -23.86 -6.35
N ASP A 588 7.96 -25.14 -6.58
CA ASP A 588 8.57 -25.53 -7.85
C ASP A 588 7.49 -25.51 -8.94
N LYS A 589 7.22 -24.34 -9.50
CA LYS A 589 6.16 -24.06 -10.48
C LYS A 589 4.72 -24.30 -10.00
N PHE A 590 4.47 -25.19 -9.02
CA PHE A 590 3.14 -25.53 -8.53
C PHE A 590 3.17 -26.17 -7.12
N LEU A 591 2.51 -25.53 -6.14
CA LEU A 591 2.31 -26.04 -4.77
C LEU A 591 0.82 -26.17 -4.48
N ASN A 592 0.36 -27.37 -4.11
CA ASN A 592 -0.99 -27.56 -3.56
C ASN A 592 -0.93 -27.57 -2.04
N LEU A 593 -1.59 -26.60 -1.41
CA LEU A 593 -1.74 -26.49 0.04
C LEU A 593 -3.17 -26.88 0.42
N ASN A 594 -3.32 -28.03 1.09
CA ASN A 594 -4.60 -28.54 1.58
C ASN A 594 -4.66 -28.61 3.11
N HIS A 595 -3.83 -27.82 3.78
CA HIS A 595 -3.66 -27.82 5.23
C HIS A 595 -3.32 -26.41 5.74
N ASN A 596 -3.34 -26.22 7.05
CA ASN A 596 -3.13 -24.90 7.64
C ASN A 596 -1.66 -24.63 7.95
N ILE A 597 -1.19 -23.42 7.65
CA ILE A 597 0.08 -22.87 8.12
C ILE A 597 -0.23 -21.84 9.21
N ARG A 598 0.12 -22.18 10.44
CA ARG A 598 -0.02 -21.35 11.63
C ARG A 598 1.32 -20.70 11.95
N VAL A 599 1.41 -19.38 11.83
CA VAL A 599 2.58 -18.59 12.24
C VAL A 599 2.41 -18.16 13.70
N ILE A 600 3.42 -18.44 14.52
CA ILE A 600 3.46 -18.17 15.96
C ILE A 600 4.76 -17.45 16.28
N GLY A 601 4.70 -16.41 17.13
CA GLY A 601 5.87 -15.81 17.75
C GLY A 601 6.07 -14.33 17.40
N GLN A 602 7.19 -13.75 17.85
CA GLN A 602 7.39 -12.30 17.92
C GLN A 602 8.14 -11.71 16.72
N GLY A 603 8.84 -12.53 15.94
CA GLY A 603 9.58 -12.09 14.76
C GLY A 603 8.76 -12.14 13.47
N SER A 604 9.25 -11.49 12.41
CA SER A 604 8.58 -11.46 11.10
C SER A 604 8.86 -12.70 10.27
N VAL A 605 7.84 -13.23 9.60
CA VAL A 605 7.94 -14.34 8.64
C VAL A 605 7.67 -13.82 7.24
N LYS A 606 8.53 -14.17 6.27
CA LYS A 606 8.41 -13.74 4.88
C LYS A 606 8.16 -14.93 3.97
N PHE A 607 7.04 -14.94 3.26
CA PHE A 607 6.71 -15.90 2.20
C PHE A 607 7.10 -15.31 0.85
N PHE A 608 7.78 -16.08 0.01
CA PHE A 608 8.10 -15.69 -1.36
C PHE A 608 7.54 -16.74 -2.34
N ILE A 609 6.57 -16.34 -3.16
CA ILE A 609 5.88 -17.23 -4.09
C ILE A 609 6.50 -17.08 -5.48
N ASP A 610 7.02 -18.20 -5.98
CA ASP A 610 7.53 -18.36 -7.34
C ASP A 610 6.77 -19.54 -7.94
N GLY A 611 5.98 -19.35 -8.99
CA GLY A 611 5.02 -20.35 -9.47
C GLY A 611 3.62 -20.19 -8.89
N VAL A 612 2.86 -21.30 -8.86
CA VAL A 612 1.45 -21.29 -8.45
C VAL A 612 1.28 -21.83 -7.03
N LEU A 613 0.76 -21.02 -6.11
CA LEU A 613 0.24 -21.44 -4.81
C LEU A 613 -1.26 -21.75 -4.93
N ASN A 614 -1.61 -23.02 -4.96
CA ASN A 614 -3.00 -23.49 -4.99
C ASN A 614 -3.46 -23.91 -3.60
N MET A 615 -4.32 -23.12 -2.97
CA MET A 615 -4.89 -23.37 -1.65
C MET A 615 -6.29 -23.99 -1.80
N ASN A 616 -6.52 -25.13 -1.15
CA ASN A 616 -7.84 -25.74 -1.04
C ASN A 616 -8.17 -26.12 0.41
N ASN A 617 -9.17 -25.47 1.02
CA ASN A 617 -9.48 -25.64 2.45
C ASN A 617 -8.26 -25.41 3.36
N ALA A 618 -7.43 -24.44 2.97
CA ALA A 618 -6.15 -24.13 3.59
C ALA A 618 -6.07 -22.66 4.01
N GLN A 619 -5.32 -22.39 5.07
CA GLN A 619 -5.20 -21.07 5.66
C GLN A 619 -3.74 -20.78 6.01
N ILE A 620 -3.28 -19.55 5.75
CA ILE A 620 -2.02 -19.04 6.28
C ILE A 620 -2.37 -17.89 7.20
N TYR A 621 -2.22 -18.11 8.51
CA TYR A 621 -2.68 -17.18 9.52
C TYR A 621 -1.67 -17.00 10.64
N TYR A 622 -1.72 -15.83 11.26
CA TYR A 622 -0.97 -15.52 12.47
C TYR A 622 -1.83 -15.75 13.70
N ASP A 623 -1.25 -16.43 14.69
CA ASP A 623 -1.92 -16.77 15.94
C ASP A 623 -0.88 -16.74 17.07
N ASP A 624 -0.97 -15.70 17.89
CA ASP A 624 -0.06 -15.52 19.00
C ASP A 624 -0.64 -16.07 20.31
N ASP A 625 -0.01 -17.14 20.81
CA ASP A 625 -0.23 -17.63 22.17
C ASP A 625 0.61 -16.85 23.23
N CYS A 626 1.44 -15.87 22.82
CA CYS A 626 2.45 -15.21 23.65
C CYS A 626 2.12 -13.76 24.10
N GLY A 627 0.93 -13.22 23.80
CA GLY A 627 0.42 -11.99 24.44
C GLY A 627 0.37 -10.70 23.59
N TYR A 628 0.65 -10.74 22.29
CA TYR A 628 0.58 -9.58 21.36
C TYR A 628 -0.72 -9.49 20.54
N GLY A 629 -1.77 -10.20 20.98
CA GLY A 629 -3.11 -10.13 20.40
C GLY A 629 -3.41 -11.30 19.46
N ASN A 630 -4.37 -12.12 19.85
CA ASN A 630 -4.70 -13.35 19.14
C ASN A 630 -5.82 -13.13 18.11
N ILE A 631 -5.50 -12.45 17.00
CA ILE A 631 -6.47 -12.05 15.94
C ILE A 631 -7.29 -13.24 15.47
N TYR A 632 -6.62 -14.37 15.20
CA TYR A 632 -7.29 -15.56 14.70
C TYR A 632 -8.21 -16.16 15.78
N GLN A 633 -7.78 -16.40 17.01
CA GLN A 633 -8.64 -17.04 18.02
C GLN A 633 -9.76 -16.13 18.53
N THR A 634 -9.49 -14.83 18.75
CA THR A 634 -10.53 -13.89 19.20
C THR A 634 -11.58 -13.66 18.13
N GLY A 635 -11.19 -13.80 16.86
CA GLY A 635 -12.02 -13.40 15.73
C GLY A 635 -12.35 -11.91 15.76
N SER A 636 -11.59 -11.08 16.48
CA SER A 636 -11.85 -9.65 16.62
C SER A 636 -10.55 -8.85 16.60
N PHE A 637 -10.48 -7.82 15.75
CA PHE A 637 -9.31 -6.98 15.56
C PHE A 637 -9.67 -5.61 14.98
N ASP A 638 -8.70 -4.70 14.93
CA ASP A 638 -8.83 -3.38 14.31
C ASP A 638 -7.77 -3.16 13.23
N TYR A 639 -7.88 -2.05 12.53
CA TYR A 639 -6.92 -1.66 11.50
C TYR A 639 -5.47 -1.52 12.00
N GLN A 640 -5.21 -1.37 13.30
CA GLN A 640 -3.86 -1.27 13.84
C GLN A 640 -3.23 -2.63 14.16
N ALA A 641 -4.01 -3.71 14.07
CA ALA A 641 -3.59 -5.06 14.39
C ALA A 641 -2.31 -5.46 13.63
N LYS A 642 -1.29 -5.92 14.37
CA LYS A 642 0.04 -6.23 13.85
C LYS A 642 0.09 -7.68 13.38
N ILE A 643 0.30 -7.89 12.08
CA ILE A 643 0.45 -9.22 11.50
C ILE A 643 1.90 -9.34 10.99
N PRO A 644 2.77 -10.10 11.69
CA PRO A 644 4.19 -10.20 11.35
C PRO A 644 4.42 -11.20 10.20
N VAL A 645 3.59 -11.15 9.17
CA VAL A 645 3.68 -12.01 7.99
C VAL A 645 3.72 -11.13 6.75
N ASP A 646 4.75 -11.28 5.93
CA ASP A 646 4.90 -10.59 4.65
C ASP A 646 4.86 -11.61 3.50
N PHE A 647 4.21 -11.26 2.40
CA PHE A 647 4.18 -12.03 1.16
C PHE A 647 4.83 -11.27 0.02
N TYR A 648 5.66 -11.95 -0.75
CA TYR A 648 6.37 -11.47 -1.92
C TYR A 648 6.14 -12.43 -3.09
N GLY A 649 6.25 -11.93 -4.31
CA GLY A 649 5.99 -12.71 -5.52
C GLY A 649 7.12 -12.57 -6.52
N ALA A 650 7.41 -13.64 -7.25
CA ALA A 650 8.43 -13.64 -8.29
C ALA A 650 8.12 -12.60 -9.38
N ALA A 651 9.14 -11.82 -9.75
CA ALA A 651 9.03 -10.82 -10.80
C ALA A 651 8.63 -11.47 -12.14
N MET A 652 7.90 -10.71 -12.96
CA MET A 652 7.50 -11.15 -14.30
C MET A 652 8.73 -11.41 -15.18
N THR A 653 8.64 -12.39 -16.08
CA THR A 653 9.63 -12.58 -17.14
C THR A 653 9.02 -12.18 -18.48
N GLY A 654 9.41 -11.01 -18.98
CA GLY A 654 8.71 -10.36 -20.09
C GLY A 654 7.26 -10.06 -19.67
N ASN A 655 6.28 -10.51 -20.47
CA ASN A 655 4.85 -10.34 -20.19
C ASN A 655 4.23 -11.53 -19.42
N THR A 656 5.06 -12.47 -18.92
CA THR A 656 4.56 -13.65 -18.22
C THR A 656 4.60 -13.43 -16.71
N VAL A 657 3.43 -13.51 -16.08
CA VAL A 657 3.31 -13.54 -14.62
C VAL A 657 3.81 -14.88 -14.10
N ASN A 658 4.84 -14.85 -13.26
CA ASN A 658 5.48 -16.06 -12.72
C ASN A 658 4.85 -16.52 -11.40
N SER A 659 4.15 -15.64 -10.68
CA SER A 659 3.57 -15.93 -9.36
C SER A 659 2.05 -15.87 -9.41
N HIS A 660 1.38 -16.91 -8.91
CA HIS A 660 -0.08 -17.03 -8.90
C HIS A 660 -0.56 -17.55 -7.55
N ILE A 661 -1.65 -17.00 -7.04
CA ILE A 661 -2.37 -17.52 -5.86
C ILE A 661 -3.76 -17.93 -6.29
N LEU A 662 -4.10 -19.20 -6.10
CA LEU A 662 -5.41 -19.77 -6.39
C LEU A 662 -6.04 -20.22 -5.06
N MET A 663 -7.23 -19.72 -4.73
CA MET A 663 -7.91 -20.03 -3.48
C MET A 663 -9.27 -20.70 -3.73
N THR A 664 -9.42 -21.93 -3.24
CA THR A 664 -10.63 -22.77 -3.38
C THR A 664 -11.10 -23.27 -2.00
N ASN A 665 -12.38 -23.10 -1.65
CA ASN A 665 -13.00 -23.45 -0.36
C ASN A 665 -12.31 -22.96 0.95
N ASN A 666 -13.01 -22.16 1.77
CA ASN A 666 -12.60 -21.82 3.16
C ASN A 666 -11.13 -21.35 3.32
N CYS A 667 -10.62 -20.59 2.35
CA CYS A 667 -9.25 -20.12 2.39
C CYS A 667 -9.10 -18.77 3.09
N LEU A 668 -7.95 -18.57 3.74
CA LEU A 668 -7.59 -17.31 4.41
C LEU A 668 -6.10 -17.04 4.26
N LEU A 669 -5.74 -15.81 3.94
CA LEU A 669 -4.38 -15.30 4.01
C LEU A 669 -4.33 -14.07 4.94
N MET A 670 -3.44 -14.09 5.93
CA MET A 670 -3.19 -12.97 6.83
C MET A 670 -1.78 -12.43 6.66
N GLY A 671 -1.62 -11.13 6.35
CA GLY A 671 -0.30 -10.50 6.26
C GLY A 671 -0.23 -9.27 5.37
N SER A 672 0.99 -8.84 5.06
CA SER A 672 1.29 -7.74 4.15
C SER A 672 1.66 -8.28 2.78
N PHE A 673 0.83 -8.06 1.77
CA PHE A 673 1.02 -8.58 0.42
C PHE A 673 1.73 -7.54 -0.44
N LYS A 674 3.02 -7.76 -0.65
CA LYS A 674 3.98 -6.91 -1.36
C LYS A 674 4.30 -7.54 -2.72
N MET A 675 3.28 -7.78 -3.54
CA MET A 675 3.34 -8.71 -4.68
C MET A 675 2.85 -8.09 -6.00
N PRO A 676 3.48 -7.01 -6.50
CA PRO A 676 3.05 -6.30 -7.72
C PRO A 676 3.14 -7.16 -9.00
N TRP A 677 3.72 -8.35 -8.92
CA TRP A 677 3.90 -9.32 -10.01
C TRP A 677 3.15 -10.64 -9.77
N THR A 678 2.17 -10.67 -8.86
CA THR A 678 1.40 -11.87 -8.54
C THR A 678 -0.06 -11.71 -8.89
N ASP A 679 -0.59 -12.68 -9.62
CA ASP A 679 -2.01 -12.78 -9.89
C ASP A 679 -2.72 -13.52 -8.76
N ILE A 680 -3.92 -13.07 -8.41
CA ILE A 680 -4.77 -13.76 -7.44
C ILE A 680 -6.13 -14.12 -8.04
N CYS A 681 -6.56 -15.34 -7.75
CA CYS A 681 -7.86 -15.87 -8.07
C CYS A 681 -8.47 -16.48 -6.81
N GLN A 682 -9.70 -16.08 -6.51
CA GLN A 682 -10.43 -16.57 -5.35
C GLN A 682 -11.82 -17.01 -5.80
N SER A 683 -12.30 -18.13 -5.27
CA SER A 683 -13.60 -18.67 -5.66
C SER A 683 -14.58 -18.87 -4.51
N VAL A 684 -14.27 -18.44 -3.28
CA VAL A 684 -14.99 -18.83 -2.04
C VAL A 684 -14.82 -17.89 -0.84
N LYS A 685 -15.84 -17.78 0.02
CA LYS A 685 -15.73 -17.07 1.32
C LYS A 685 -14.59 -17.60 2.21
N GLY A 686 -14.15 -16.75 3.13
CA GLY A 686 -13.25 -17.13 4.21
C GLY A 686 -13.84 -18.23 5.13
N PRO A 687 -13.00 -18.86 5.95
CA PRO A 687 -13.37 -20.03 6.75
C PRO A 687 -14.35 -19.72 7.89
N LYS A 688 -14.30 -18.52 8.46
CA LYS A 688 -15.07 -18.15 9.66
C LYS A 688 -15.30 -16.65 9.74
N ASP A 689 -16.21 -16.26 10.64
CA ASP A 689 -16.52 -14.85 10.88
C ASP A 689 -15.43 -14.17 11.72
N PHE A 690 -15.09 -12.95 11.31
CA PHE A 690 -14.23 -12.01 12.00
C PHE A 690 -14.95 -10.68 12.18
N THR A 691 -14.79 -10.08 13.34
CA THR A 691 -15.19 -8.72 13.67
C THR A 691 -14.00 -7.79 13.49
N TYR A 692 -14.13 -6.82 12.59
CA TYR A 692 -13.08 -5.89 12.21
C TYR A 692 -13.53 -4.45 12.50
N THR A 693 -12.69 -3.64 13.13
CA THR A 693 -12.92 -2.19 13.26
C THR A 693 -11.97 -1.42 12.33
N SER A 694 -12.55 -0.67 11.38
CA SER A 694 -11.81 0.13 10.40
C SER A 694 -11.06 1.31 11.03
N ASP A 695 -10.18 1.94 10.24
CA ASP A 695 -9.54 3.22 10.55
C ASP A 695 -10.55 4.38 10.66
N THR A 696 -11.75 4.18 10.12
CA THR A 696 -12.90 5.08 10.21
C THR A 696 -13.77 4.83 11.45
N GLY A 697 -13.46 3.80 12.25
CA GLY A 697 -14.20 3.44 13.46
C GLY A 697 -15.47 2.61 13.22
N VAL A 698 -15.70 2.13 11.99
CA VAL A 698 -16.84 1.29 11.63
C VAL A 698 -16.49 -0.18 11.86
N SER A 699 -17.41 -0.91 12.50
CA SER A 699 -17.25 -2.35 12.72
C SER A 699 -17.95 -3.18 11.65
N TYR A 700 -17.23 -4.18 11.14
CA TYR A 700 -17.70 -5.16 10.16
C TYR A 700 -17.63 -6.56 10.76
N THR A 701 -18.60 -7.42 10.43
CA THR A 701 -18.52 -8.85 10.74
C THR A 701 -18.74 -9.64 9.46
N GLY A 702 -17.81 -10.54 9.15
CA GLY A 702 -17.86 -11.32 7.91
C GLY A 702 -16.72 -12.31 7.79
N LYS A 703 -16.64 -13.01 6.66
CA LYS A 703 -15.66 -14.07 6.38
C LYS A 703 -14.61 -13.61 5.36
N PRO A 704 -13.66 -12.73 5.74
CA PRO A 704 -12.60 -12.27 4.85
C PRO A 704 -11.74 -13.43 4.35
N VAL A 705 -11.35 -13.34 3.09
CA VAL A 705 -10.33 -14.21 2.48
C VAL A 705 -8.93 -13.63 2.65
N ILE A 706 -8.84 -12.30 2.80
CA ILE A 706 -7.60 -11.57 3.02
C ILE A 706 -7.77 -10.68 4.26
N ILE A 707 -6.83 -10.77 5.19
CA ILE A 707 -6.70 -9.81 6.30
C ILE A 707 -5.29 -9.19 6.22
N GLY A 708 -5.23 -7.88 6.06
CA GLY A 708 -4.00 -7.11 5.95
C GLY A 708 -4.01 -6.12 4.80
N ASN A 709 -2.83 -5.68 4.34
CA ASN A 709 -2.70 -4.73 3.23
C ASN A 709 -2.18 -5.43 1.98
N ALA A 710 -2.67 -5.08 0.78
CA ALA A 710 -2.33 -5.82 -0.42
C ALA A 710 -2.06 -4.99 -1.67
N LEU A 711 -0.99 -5.37 -2.37
CA LEU A 711 -0.63 -4.97 -3.72
C LEU A 711 -0.42 -6.24 -4.55
N PHE A 712 -1.26 -6.45 -5.57
CA PHE A 712 -1.17 -7.55 -6.53
C PHE A 712 -0.87 -7.05 -7.94
N HIS A 713 -0.53 -7.96 -8.86
CA HIS A 713 -0.57 -7.66 -10.29
C HIS A 713 -2.02 -7.57 -10.76
N ASP A 714 -2.65 -8.71 -11.00
CA ASP A 714 -4.06 -8.80 -11.38
C ASP A 714 -4.91 -9.54 -10.34
N ILE A 715 -6.18 -9.15 -10.23
CA ILE A 715 -7.24 -9.96 -9.63
C ILE A 715 -8.04 -10.58 -10.78
N LEU A 716 -7.78 -11.85 -11.07
CA LEU A 716 -8.27 -12.50 -12.29
C LEU A 716 -9.75 -12.89 -12.20
N ASN A 717 -10.20 -13.33 -11.03
CA ASN A 717 -11.57 -13.77 -10.77
C ASN A 717 -11.80 -13.87 -9.25
N THR A 718 -12.82 -13.19 -8.74
CA THR A 718 -13.33 -13.36 -7.37
C THR A 718 -14.75 -13.91 -7.41
N GLN A 719 -14.99 -15.10 -6.87
CA GLN A 719 -16.32 -15.69 -6.77
C GLN A 719 -16.71 -15.86 -5.30
N ASN A 720 -18.01 -15.89 -5.01
CA ASN A 720 -18.57 -16.13 -3.68
C ASN A 720 -18.08 -15.15 -2.61
N ASP A 721 -18.52 -13.88 -2.71
CA ASP A 721 -18.41 -12.83 -1.70
C ASP A 721 -16.98 -12.60 -1.17
N PHE A 722 -16.11 -12.13 -2.06
CA PHE A 722 -14.78 -11.67 -1.68
C PHE A 722 -14.86 -10.55 -0.62
N GLN A 723 -14.12 -10.73 0.47
CA GLN A 723 -14.01 -9.75 1.54
C GLN A 723 -12.55 -9.58 1.94
N MET A 724 -12.14 -8.32 2.12
CA MET A 724 -10.82 -7.97 2.59
C MET A 724 -10.90 -6.96 3.73
N TYR A 725 -10.27 -7.30 4.86
CA TYR A 725 -10.15 -6.41 6.01
C TYR A 725 -8.73 -5.88 6.14
N TYR A 726 -8.59 -4.57 6.06
CA TYR A 726 -7.31 -3.87 6.09
C TYR A 726 -6.66 -3.84 7.47
N THR A 727 -5.34 -4.04 7.52
CA THR A 727 -4.51 -3.67 8.66
C THR A 727 -3.30 -2.83 8.23
N GLU A 728 -2.91 -1.85 9.04
CA GLU A 728 -1.79 -0.92 8.84
C GLU A 728 -0.41 -1.58 8.97
N ALA A 729 -0.36 -2.85 9.32
CA ALA A 729 0.82 -3.47 9.86
C ALA A 729 1.22 -4.74 9.12
N GLY A 730 2.20 -4.59 8.22
CA GLY A 730 3.19 -5.63 7.93
C GLY A 730 4.30 -5.61 8.97
N GLY A 731 5.03 -6.72 9.10
CA GLY A 731 6.09 -6.85 10.10
C GLY A 731 7.04 -5.65 10.10
N THR A 732 7.46 -5.24 11.30
CA THR A 732 8.46 -4.19 11.51
C THR A 732 9.75 -4.60 10.81
N MET A 733 9.95 -4.16 9.57
CA MET A 733 11.27 -4.18 8.97
C MET A 733 12.08 -3.12 9.71
N ASN A 734 13.00 -3.57 10.57
CA ASN A 734 14.27 -2.86 10.75
C ASN A 734 15.23 -3.48 9.73
N PRO A 735 15.32 -2.96 8.48
CA PRO A 735 16.42 -3.31 7.62
C PRO A 735 17.63 -2.53 8.15
N GLY A 736 18.56 -3.23 8.82
CA GLY A 736 19.95 -2.89 9.20
C GLY A 736 20.52 -1.47 8.96
N GLY A 737 19.75 -0.43 9.21
CA GLY A 737 20.05 0.94 8.88
C GLY A 737 19.40 1.86 9.89
N PHE A 738 20.04 2.99 10.13
CA PHE A 738 19.64 3.95 11.15
C PHE A 738 19.39 5.32 10.52
N ASN A 739 18.47 6.06 11.12
CA ASN A 739 18.15 7.42 10.72
C ASN A 739 18.92 8.40 11.58
N THR A 740 19.51 9.42 10.95
CA THR A 740 19.99 10.62 11.64
C THR A 740 19.34 11.86 11.01
N GLU A 741 19.48 13.02 11.63
CA GLU A 741 19.03 14.31 11.07
C GLU A 741 19.63 14.61 9.68
N LEU A 742 20.69 13.88 9.29
CA LEU A 742 21.45 14.08 8.06
C LEU A 742 21.13 13.05 6.95
N GLY A 743 20.23 12.09 7.20
CA GLY A 743 19.75 11.12 6.20
C GLY A 743 19.65 9.67 6.71
N TYR A 744 19.33 8.75 5.79
CA TYR A 744 19.29 7.30 6.03
C TYR A 744 20.64 6.66 5.71
N TYR A 745 21.10 5.78 6.59
CA TYR A 745 22.39 5.09 6.48
C TYR A 745 22.18 3.57 6.48
N ASP A 746 22.84 2.89 5.55
CA ASP A 746 22.83 1.42 5.43
C ASP A 746 24.17 0.84 5.87
N ILE A 747 24.16 -0.31 6.57
CA ILE A 747 25.36 -0.95 7.15
C ILE A 747 25.60 -2.28 6.45
N ALA A 748 26.72 -2.39 5.72
CA ALA A 748 27.17 -3.65 5.13
C ALA A 748 28.42 -4.19 5.85
N TYR A 749 28.30 -5.38 6.44
CA TYR A 749 29.42 -6.06 7.12
C TYR A 749 30.18 -6.99 6.16
N PHE A 750 31.51 -6.91 6.18
CA PHE A 750 32.39 -7.87 5.52
C PHE A 750 33.38 -8.46 6.53
N SER A 751 33.36 -9.79 6.68
CA SER A 751 34.39 -10.53 7.42
C SER A 751 35.58 -10.80 6.49
N GLY A 752 36.74 -10.22 6.78
CA GLY A 752 37.99 -10.60 6.12
C GLY A 752 38.42 -12.00 6.58
N SER A 753 38.68 -12.90 5.63
CA SER A 753 39.28 -14.22 5.88
C SER A 753 40.70 -14.08 6.38
#